data_AF-A0A135UWH9-F1
#
_entry.id   AF-A0A135UWH9-F1
#
_cell.length_a   1.000
_cell.length_b   1.000
_cell.length_c   1.000
_cell.angle_alpha   90.00
_cell.angle_beta   90.00
_cell.angle_gamma   90.00
#
_symmetry.space_group_name_H-M   'P 1'
#
loop_
_entity.id
_entity.type
_entity.pdbx_description
1 polymer ?
#
loop_
_entity_poly.entity_id
_entity_poly.type
_entity_poly.pdbx_seq_one_letter_code
_entity_poly.pdbx_strand_id
1 'polypeptide(L)'
;MAGGGYAHMAMTDPPPIKAKGNPNTSPENADYSYTAPLSSSGSDFPCKGYLSLLGTSQAAPVGKWTAGDSYSVTISGHAVHAGGSCQISLSLDGGNSFKVLRSFIGGCPRGDATQLGFRLPGDTPSSEHAVLAWTWFNNLGNREMYMNCAIISIAGRGGGHGHSESFNKRPEMFKANVGNGCRTVDSRDVMIPNPGPDVEVNNSDAVPPIGECESGPGATAGSDSGPGPGNGDNGGGGGSGRGGIYKPGNDWPADFNPNCGKVLSDEQVFSSLSALPWVAIFAQSCLATVADIPGVFGPVPVISASPVGDISKYLKGRPSDFVHPGIWHTHEDLERIRNGVLEDKDPWASTYAVFSKDSYSLSTYEMKGPKPVISRGSVSNYTSFASDARAAWQNALMWYITKDDAHWNRSTTILDSWGSTLVDIIGTDRSLLIGLDGDLFVNAAEIMRWEGNWTESGARWQGGSGFSIQLYWLFSRQSIPIGQANYGMASIKALLSFAVYLEDVTLYNYAINEYLNNPCAGLYSFFEPETGQSSESGRDQSHAMSGLGWVAQAARVAQSQGSDLYSQGDNLLLKGAEYTAKFNLNETVSYDPKWYRCEAVLVNGPWATISQDKRGVTATNPMWDILYYQYVVKRQLEAPWIAKAKHAVGTEGRLTSNDHPSWGGLIWAY
;
A
#
# COMPACT_ATOMS: atom_id res chain seq x y z
N MET A 1 -20.56 18.63 25.49
CA MET A 1 -19.34 18.00 26.03
C MET A 1 -18.31 17.96 24.91
N ALA A 2 -17.13 18.51 25.14
CA ALA A 2 -16.10 18.70 24.13
C ALA A 2 -15.60 17.34 23.59
N GLY A 3 -15.55 17.21 22.27
CA GLY A 3 -15.06 16.02 21.58
C GLY A 3 -13.57 15.82 21.84
N GLY A 4 -13.21 14.62 22.31
CA GLY A 4 -11.81 14.19 22.36
C GLY A 4 -11.28 14.10 20.94
N GLY A 5 -10.39 15.03 20.59
CA GLY A 5 -9.79 15.14 19.26
C GLY A 5 -9.03 13.87 18.88
N TYR A 6 -9.19 13.47 17.62
CA TYR A 6 -8.36 12.46 16.96
C TYR A 6 -6.88 12.82 17.17
N ALA A 7 -6.08 11.86 17.63
CA ALA A 7 -4.68 12.07 17.97
C ALA A 7 -3.82 12.19 16.69
N HIS A 8 -3.17 13.33 16.55
CA HIS A 8 -2.26 13.68 15.45
C HIS A 8 -0.80 13.33 15.81
N MET A 9 0.19 13.90 15.12
CA MET A 9 1.62 13.63 15.35
C MET A 9 2.24 14.60 16.35
N ALA A 10 3.16 14.12 17.19
CA ALA A 10 3.95 14.95 18.08
C ALA A 10 5.41 14.51 18.16
N MET A 11 6.31 15.46 18.39
CA MET A 11 7.68 15.17 18.80
C MET A 11 7.67 14.48 20.17
N THR A 12 8.31 13.32 20.28
CA THR A 12 8.44 12.56 21.54
C THR A 12 9.85 12.53 22.07
N ASP A 13 10.85 12.75 21.21
CA ASP A 13 12.26 12.84 21.60
C ASP A 13 12.97 13.91 20.76
N PRO A 14 13.73 14.86 21.35
CA PRO A 14 13.71 15.18 22.77
C PRO A 14 12.29 15.55 23.24
N PRO A 15 11.86 15.16 24.46
CA PRO A 15 10.48 15.34 24.87
C PRO A 15 10.13 16.85 25.02
N PRO A 16 9.08 17.34 24.34
CA PRO A 16 8.69 18.74 24.38
C PRO A 16 8.24 19.25 25.75
N ILE A 17 8.28 20.56 26.00
CA ILE A 17 7.74 21.20 27.22
C ILE A 17 6.28 20.77 27.38
N LYS A 18 5.85 20.38 28.59
CA LYS A 18 4.48 19.92 28.91
C LYS A 18 4.05 18.60 28.25
N ALA A 19 4.87 17.94 27.44
CA ALA A 19 4.53 16.62 26.92
C ALA A 19 4.50 15.56 28.04
N LYS A 20 3.62 14.57 27.93
CA LYS A 20 3.48 13.46 28.90
C LYS A 20 4.80 12.71 29.18
N GLY A 21 5.68 12.61 28.18
CA GLY A 21 6.98 11.95 28.30
C GLY A 21 8.12 12.85 28.80
N ASN A 22 7.86 14.13 29.09
CA ASN A 22 8.90 15.05 29.53
C ASN A 22 9.22 14.83 31.01
N PRO A 23 10.49 14.56 31.38
CA PRO A 23 10.88 14.31 32.78
C PRO A 23 10.65 15.50 33.71
N ASN A 24 10.52 16.71 33.17
CA ASN A 24 10.27 17.95 33.91
C ASN A 24 8.78 18.30 34.01
N THR A 25 7.89 17.46 33.46
CA THR A 25 6.43 17.64 33.49
C THR A 25 5.77 16.55 34.32
N SER A 26 5.09 16.92 35.40
CA SER A 26 4.30 15.96 36.18
C SER A 26 3.02 15.54 35.44
N PRO A 27 2.50 14.32 35.65
CA PRO A 27 1.33 13.81 34.91
C PRO A 27 0.08 14.69 34.97
N GLU A 28 -0.16 15.36 36.11
CA GLU A 28 -1.28 16.29 36.30
C GLU A 28 -1.10 17.63 35.56
N ASN A 29 0.13 17.96 35.18
CA ASN A 29 0.49 19.18 34.47
C ASN A 29 0.74 18.94 32.98
N ALA A 30 0.66 17.69 32.51
CA ALA A 30 0.91 17.32 31.12
C ALA A 30 -0.23 17.79 30.20
N ASP A 31 0.15 18.30 29.03
CA ASP A 31 -0.80 18.55 27.95
C ASP A 31 -1.00 17.24 27.17
N TYR A 32 -2.16 16.63 27.36
CA TYR A 32 -2.58 15.40 26.65
C TYR A 32 -3.07 15.68 25.23
N SER A 33 -3.20 16.95 24.84
CA SER A 33 -3.54 17.41 23.49
C SER A 33 -2.31 17.89 22.71
N TYR A 34 -1.11 17.50 23.13
CA TYR A 34 0.15 17.96 22.51
C TYR A 34 0.28 17.63 21.03
N THR A 35 -0.43 16.59 20.58
CA THR A 35 -0.53 16.19 19.18
C THR A 35 -1.39 17.14 18.35
N ALA A 36 -2.32 17.89 18.97
CA ALA A 36 -3.21 18.80 18.25
C ALA A 36 -2.42 19.94 17.57
N PRO A 37 -2.91 20.47 16.43
CA PRO A 37 -2.32 21.64 15.79
C PRO A 37 -2.34 22.86 16.71
N LEU A 38 -1.60 23.90 16.32
CA LEU A 38 -1.78 25.24 16.88
C LEU A 38 -3.15 25.80 16.50
N SER A 39 -3.63 26.74 17.30
CA SER A 39 -4.81 27.54 16.98
C SER A 39 -4.60 28.26 15.64
N SER A 40 -5.61 28.20 14.77
CA SER A 40 -5.62 28.91 13.49
C SER A 40 -5.58 30.43 13.63
N SER A 41 -5.89 30.97 14.81
CA SER A 41 -5.70 32.39 15.15
C SER A 41 -4.25 32.77 15.47
N GLY A 42 -3.37 31.79 15.68
CA GLY A 42 -2.00 31.98 16.15
C GLY A 42 -1.88 32.33 17.63
N SER A 43 -2.97 32.28 18.41
CA SER A 43 -2.97 32.69 19.83
C SER A 43 -2.06 31.86 20.74
N ASP A 44 -1.74 30.64 20.34
CA ASP A 44 -0.85 29.71 21.04
C ASP A 44 0.49 29.50 20.28
N PHE A 45 0.75 30.29 19.24
CA PHE A 45 2.07 30.34 18.60
C PHE A 45 2.99 31.30 19.37
N PRO A 46 4.28 30.97 19.59
CA PRO A 46 4.95 29.70 19.30
C PRO A 46 4.80 28.67 20.44
N CYS A 47 5.08 27.39 20.12
CA CYS A 47 5.23 26.31 21.09
C CYS A 47 4.01 26.10 22.03
N LYS A 48 2.78 26.24 21.52
CA LYS A 48 1.52 26.13 22.29
C LYS A 48 1.43 27.12 23.48
N GLY A 49 2.18 28.22 23.44
CA GLY A 49 2.25 29.22 24.51
C GLY A 49 3.12 28.82 25.72
N TYR A 50 3.81 27.67 25.65
CA TYR A 50 4.55 27.11 26.78
C TYR A 50 5.90 27.78 27.06
N LEU A 51 6.34 28.72 26.21
CA LEU A 51 7.59 29.45 26.45
C LEU A 51 7.53 30.41 27.65
N SER A 52 6.34 30.70 28.16
CA SER A 52 6.16 31.39 29.45
C SER A 52 6.78 30.63 30.64
N LEU A 53 7.08 29.34 30.48
CA LEU A 53 7.72 28.49 31.49
C LEU A 53 9.26 28.54 31.44
N LEU A 54 9.86 29.20 30.45
CA LEU A 54 11.31 29.33 30.35
C LEU A 54 11.89 29.95 31.63
N GLY A 55 13.01 29.39 32.10
CA GLY A 55 13.64 29.78 33.36
C GLY A 55 13.04 29.14 34.62
N THR A 56 11.96 28.36 34.49
CA THR A 56 11.42 27.53 35.58
C THR A 56 11.90 26.09 35.48
N SER A 57 11.72 25.30 36.54
CA SER A 57 12.03 23.86 36.52
C SER A 57 11.21 23.07 35.51
N GLN A 58 10.01 23.54 35.12
CA GLN A 58 9.15 22.87 34.14
C GLN A 58 9.68 22.95 32.70
N ALA A 59 10.60 23.89 32.43
CA ALA A 59 11.28 24.05 31.16
C ALA A 59 12.80 23.83 31.30
N ALA A 60 13.21 23.00 32.27
CA ALA A 60 14.61 22.59 32.37
C ALA A 60 15.05 21.80 31.11
N PRO A 61 16.32 21.89 30.71
CA PRO A 61 16.82 21.15 29.55
C PRO A 61 16.62 19.64 29.68
N VAL A 62 16.13 19.00 28.62
CA VAL A 62 15.93 17.54 28.54
C VAL A 62 17.11 16.82 27.88
N GLY A 63 18.06 17.57 27.34
CA GLY A 63 19.28 17.04 26.73
C GLY A 63 20.39 18.08 26.67
N LYS A 64 21.65 17.61 26.64
CA LYS A 64 22.85 18.43 26.47
C LYS A 64 23.51 18.10 25.14
N TRP A 65 23.55 19.07 24.25
CA TRP A 65 24.08 18.95 22.89
C TRP A 65 25.34 19.79 22.72
N THR A 66 26.11 19.50 21.68
CA THR A 66 27.36 20.19 21.35
C THR A 66 27.29 20.71 19.93
N ALA A 67 27.69 21.96 19.72
CA ALA A 67 27.74 22.55 18.38
C ALA A 67 28.61 21.71 17.44
N GLY A 68 28.13 21.52 16.20
CA GLY A 68 28.81 20.73 15.17
C GLY A 68 28.48 19.23 15.16
N ASP A 69 27.82 18.71 16.19
CA ASP A 69 27.40 17.30 16.26
C ASP A 69 26.03 17.09 15.58
N SER A 70 25.72 15.82 15.26
CA SER A 70 24.46 15.42 14.63
C SER A 70 23.48 14.85 15.66
N TYR A 71 22.22 15.19 15.50
CA TYR A 71 21.11 14.81 16.38
C TYR A 71 19.90 14.39 15.55
N SER A 72 18.89 13.84 16.19
CA SER A 72 17.60 13.58 15.59
C SER A 72 16.48 14.06 16.50
N VAL A 73 15.32 14.31 15.90
CA VAL A 73 14.05 14.31 16.64
C VAL A 73 13.23 13.09 16.25
N THR A 74 12.50 12.50 17.19
CA THR A 74 11.56 11.42 16.96
C THR A 74 10.14 11.96 17.01
N ILE A 75 9.36 11.75 15.95
CA ILE A 75 7.96 12.13 15.84
C ILE A 75 7.09 10.89 15.92
N SER A 76 6.15 10.86 16.85
CA SER A 76 5.26 9.73 17.11
C SER A 76 3.80 10.18 17.13
N GLY A 77 2.87 9.28 16.82
CA GLY A 77 1.45 9.60 16.77
C GLY A 77 0.65 8.69 15.84
N HIS A 78 -0.63 8.99 15.68
CA HIS A 78 -1.58 8.09 15.03
C HIS A 78 -2.07 8.55 13.65
N ALA A 79 -1.91 9.84 13.31
CA ALA A 79 -2.42 10.41 12.05
C ALA A 79 -1.38 11.31 11.37
N VAL A 80 -0.71 10.78 10.35
CA VAL A 80 0.34 11.49 9.58
C VAL A 80 -0.18 12.34 8.43
N HIS A 81 -1.48 12.35 8.13
CA HIS A 81 -2.08 13.20 7.09
C HIS A 81 -1.38 13.16 5.71
N ALA A 82 -0.99 11.96 5.25
CA ALA A 82 -0.18 11.73 4.05
C ALA A 82 1.19 12.45 4.04
N GLY A 83 1.72 12.78 5.21
CA GLY A 83 2.93 13.56 5.39
C GLY A 83 2.64 15.05 5.31
N GLY A 84 3.45 15.77 4.56
CA GLY A 84 3.55 17.22 4.64
C GLY A 84 4.99 17.67 4.58
N SER A 85 5.19 18.97 4.80
CA SER A 85 6.53 19.55 4.93
C SER A 85 6.82 19.91 6.38
N CYS A 86 8.03 19.65 6.84
CA CYS A 86 8.47 19.95 8.20
C CYS A 86 9.73 20.81 8.22
N GLN A 87 9.95 21.49 9.34
CA GLN A 87 11.25 22.06 9.67
C GLN A 87 11.68 21.69 11.08
N ILE A 88 12.99 21.49 11.24
CA ILE A 88 13.66 21.55 12.53
C ILE A 88 14.32 22.91 12.64
N SER A 89 13.99 23.65 13.69
CA SER A 89 14.50 25.01 13.90
C SER A 89 14.97 25.21 15.34
N LEU A 90 15.86 26.16 15.55
CA LEU A 90 16.46 26.44 16.85
C LEU A 90 16.35 27.92 17.19
N SER A 91 15.88 28.20 18.40
CA SER A 91 15.84 29.53 19.00
C SER A 91 16.85 29.63 20.14
N LEU A 92 17.63 30.71 20.16
CA LEU A 92 18.57 31.05 21.23
C LEU A 92 18.15 32.30 22.03
N ASP A 93 17.02 32.91 21.68
CA ASP A 93 16.56 34.20 22.23
C ASP A 93 15.22 34.08 22.97
N GLY A 94 14.92 32.88 23.50
CA GLY A 94 13.70 32.61 24.25
C GLY A 94 12.45 32.39 23.39
N GLY A 95 12.62 32.17 22.08
CA GLY A 95 11.55 31.89 21.12
C GLY A 95 11.09 33.10 20.33
N ASN A 96 11.86 34.19 20.35
CA ASN A 96 11.56 35.39 19.56
C ASN A 96 11.91 35.18 18.07
N SER A 97 12.97 34.41 17.79
CA SER A 97 13.38 34.02 16.43
C SER A 97 13.80 32.55 16.36
N PHE A 98 13.52 31.88 15.24
CA PHE A 98 13.82 30.46 15.05
C PHE A 98 14.61 30.26 13.76
N LYS A 99 15.87 29.85 13.88
CA LYS A 99 16.76 29.57 12.74
C LYS A 99 16.58 28.14 12.25
N VAL A 100 16.35 27.99 10.94
CA VAL A 100 16.13 26.67 10.32
C VAL A 100 17.41 25.83 10.32
N LEU A 101 17.38 24.68 10.99
CA LEU A 101 18.46 23.71 11.00
C LEU A 101 18.37 22.73 9.84
N ARG A 102 17.17 22.24 9.53
CA ARG A 102 16.90 21.37 8.36
C ARG A 102 15.43 21.45 7.95
N SER A 103 15.17 21.46 6.64
CA SER A 103 13.83 21.36 6.08
C SER A 103 13.61 20.02 5.38
N PHE A 104 12.40 19.48 5.50
CA PHE A 104 11.92 18.30 4.78
C PHE A 104 10.71 18.73 3.96
N ILE A 105 10.86 18.81 2.63
CA ILE A 105 9.80 19.21 1.72
C ILE A 105 9.09 17.94 1.23
N GLY A 106 7.87 17.74 1.74
CA GLY A 106 7.09 16.53 1.52
C GLY A 106 7.51 15.32 2.36
N GLY A 107 6.57 14.39 2.50
CA GLY A 107 6.80 13.10 3.17
C GLY A 107 7.32 13.23 4.61
N CYS A 108 6.91 14.26 5.35
CA CYS A 108 7.24 14.42 6.76
C CYS A 108 5.99 14.75 7.59
N PRO A 109 5.72 14.05 8.72
CA PRO A 109 6.37 12.80 9.16
C PRO A 109 5.92 11.60 8.32
N ARG A 110 6.66 10.49 8.33
CA ARG A 110 6.40 9.28 7.51
C ARG A 110 5.63 8.18 8.23
N GLY A 111 5.37 8.35 9.52
CA GLY A 111 4.79 7.32 10.36
C GLY A 111 5.01 7.61 11.84
N ASP A 112 4.56 6.69 12.67
CA ASP A 112 4.95 6.64 14.08
C ASP A 112 6.47 6.43 14.22
N ALA A 113 7.05 6.98 15.29
CA ALA A 113 8.50 6.97 15.54
C ALA A 113 9.39 7.44 14.37
N THR A 114 8.93 8.40 13.55
CA THR A 114 9.73 9.01 12.48
C THR A 114 10.95 9.74 13.06
N GLN A 115 12.17 9.31 12.70
CA GLN A 115 13.40 10.00 13.09
C GLN A 115 13.83 11.02 12.02
N LEU A 116 13.91 12.28 12.40
CA LEU A 116 14.35 13.39 11.55
C LEU A 116 15.74 13.83 12.00
N GLY A 117 16.77 13.36 11.29
CA GLY A 117 18.18 13.69 11.57
C GLY A 117 18.56 15.09 11.09
N PHE A 118 19.36 15.82 11.85
CA PHE A 118 19.89 17.12 11.50
C PHE A 118 21.24 17.34 12.19
N ARG A 119 21.98 18.37 11.78
CA ARG A 119 23.26 18.73 12.37
C ARG A 119 23.18 20.14 12.95
N LEU A 120 23.70 20.31 14.17
CA LEU A 120 23.86 21.65 14.73
C LEU A 120 25.03 22.34 14.03
N PRO A 121 24.88 23.57 13.53
CA PRO A 121 26.01 24.34 13.00
C PRO A 121 27.17 24.41 13.98
N GLY A 122 28.40 24.27 13.48
CA GLY A 122 29.60 24.28 14.34
C GLY A 122 29.81 25.61 15.06
N ASP A 123 29.26 26.69 14.53
CA ASP A 123 29.29 28.04 15.10
C ASP A 123 28.04 28.37 15.95
N THR A 124 27.19 27.38 16.26
CA THR A 124 26.03 27.59 17.15
C THR A 124 26.50 28.08 18.52
N PRO A 125 26.07 29.28 18.98
CA PRO A 125 26.44 29.79 20.30
C PRO A 125 26.03 28.85 21.44
N SER A 126 26.80 28.89 22.54
CA SER A 126 26.42 28.19 23.76
C SER A 126 25.12 28.76 24.34
N SER A 127 24.26 27.90 24.86
CA SER A 127 23.02 28.31 25.52
C SER A 127 22.59 27.26 26.54
N GLU A 128 22.15 27.70 27.72
CA GLU A 128 21.59 26.79 28.74
C GLU A 128 20.10 26.49 28.49
N HIS A 129 19.43 27.28 27.65
CA HIS A 129 17.98 27.20 27.43
C HIS A 129 17.62 27.40 25.95
N ALA A 130 18.29 26.66 25.06
CA ALA A 130 17.95 26.71 23.65
C ALA A 130 16.63 25.98 23.39
N VAL A 131 15.76 26.59 22.57
CA VAL A 131 14.44 26.06 22.22
C VAL A 131 14.54 25.39 20.87
N LEU A 132 14.51 24.06 20.86
CA LEU A 132 14.41 23.27 19.63
C LEU A 132 12.95 23.12 19.24
N ALA A 133 12.61 23.44 17.99
CA ALA A 133 11.26 23.33 17.47
C ALA A 133 11.20 22.34 16.30
N TRP A 134 10.16 21.50 16.31
CA TRP A 134 9.66 20.80 15.13
C TRP A 134 8.37 21.48 14.70
N THR A 135 8.29 21.85 13.42
CA THR A 135 7.06 22.33 12.79
C THR A 135 6.65 21.43 11.63
N TRP A 136 5.35 21.32 11.42
CA TRP A 136 4.78 20.49 10.36
C TRP A 136 3.52 21.12 9.78
N PHE A 137 3.44 21.10 8.45
CA PHE A 137 2.28 21.48 7.66
C PHE A 137 1.79 20.24 6.93
N ASN A 138 0.65 19.72 7.37
CA ASN A 138 0.07 18.49 6.85
C ASN A 138 -0.33 18.61 5.37
N ASN A 139 -0.13 17.52 4.63
CA ASN A 139 -0.54 17.45 3.23
C ASN A 139 -2.08 17.39 3.12
N LEU A 140 -2.70 16.39 3.74
CA LEU A 140 -4.15 16.15 3.73
C LEU A 140 -4.82 16.63 5.02
N GLY A 141 -6.09 17.02 4.95
CA GLY A 141 -6.86 17.49 6.12
C GLY A 141 -6.95 19.01 6.21
N ASN A 142 -7.23 19.54 7.40
CA ASN A 142 -7.36 20.99 7.60
C ASN A 142 -6.02 21.69 7.34
N ARG A 143 -6.05 22.96 6.90
CA ARG A 143 -4.81 23.75 6.76
C ARG A 143 -4.35 24.20 8.15
N GLU A 144 -3.41 23.46 8.70
CA GLU A 144 -2.95 23.61 10.09
C GLU A 144 -1.44 23.80 10.15
N MET A 145 -0.95 24.26 11.30
CA MET A 145 0.46 24.27 11.64
C MET A 145 0.63 23.54 12.96
N TYR A 146 1.44 22.49 12.96
CA TYR A 146 1.86 21.79 14.17
C TYR A 146 3.18 22.38 14.63
N MET A 147 3.34 22.58 15.93
CA MET A 147 4.61 23.02 16.51
C MET A 147 4.82 22.39 17.87
N ASN A 148 5.96 21.71 18.05
CA ASN A 148 6.36 21.13 19.31
C ASN A 148 7.78 21.60 19.67
N CYS A 149 8.00 21.93 20.94
CA CYS A 149 9.26 22.55 21.35
C CYS A 149 9.84 21.87 22.58
N ALA A 150 11.12 21.49 22.50
CA ALA A 150 11.90 20.95 23.61
C ALA A 150 13.00 21.94 24.01
N ILE A 151 13.38 21.90 25.29
CA ILE A 151 14.50 22.70 25.80
C ILE A 151 15.74 21.84 25.87
N ILE A 152 16.83 22.33 25.31
CA ILE A 152 18.15 21.69 25.33
C ILE A 152 19.20 22.69 25.82
N SER A 153 20.30 22.19 26.38
CA SER A 153 21.52 22.98 26.57
C SER A 153 22.50 22.70 25.45
N ILE A 154 23.20 23.71 24.98
CA ILE A 154 24.18 23.65 23.90
C ILE A 154 25.51 24.11 24.44
N ALA A 155 26.50 23.22 24.38
CA ALA A 155 27.90 23.56 24.52
C ALA A 155 28.44 24.07 23.17
N GLY A 156 28.85 25.33 23.11
CA GLY A 156 29.51 25.88 21.93
C GLY A 156 30.89 25.26 21.74
N ARG A 157 31.28 24.99 20.48
CA ARG A 157 32.68 24.74 20.11
C ARG A 157 33.22 26.04 19.53
N GLY A 158 34.21 26.64 20.18
CA GLY A 158 34.87 27.84 19.66
C GLY A 158 35.67 27.52 18.40
N GLY A 159 35.01 27.46 17.24
CA GLY A 159 35.66 27.23 15.94
C GLY A 159 34.73 26.60 14.90
N GLY A 160 34.37 27.37 13.87
CA GLY A 160 33.48 26.95 12.80
C GLY A 160 34.16 26.01 11.81
N HIS A 161 33.94 24.70 11.95
CA HIS A 161 34.29 23.72 10.93
C HIS A 161 33.08 22.79 10.71
N GLY A 162 32.42 22.88 9.55
CA GLY A 162 31.51 21.82 9.10
C GLY A 162 30.22 22.17 8.36
N HIS A 163 29.86 23.44 8.13
CA HIS A 163 28.70 23.82 7.30
C HIS A 163 29.04 24.92 6.30
N SER A 164 28.32 24.97 5.17
CA SER A 164 28.44 26.00 4.14
C SER A 164 27.94 27.39 4.60
N GLU A 165 27.04 27.44 5.59
CA GLU A 165 26.49 28.69 6.14
C GLU A 165 26.49 28.74 7.68
N SER A 166 26.76 29.94 8.20
CA SER A 166 26.77 30.27 9.64
C SER A 166 25.37 30.20 10.25
N PHE A 167 25.27 29.80 11.52
CA PHE A 167 24.01 29.77 12.27
C PHE A 167 23.20 31.07 12.15
N ASN A 168 23.86 32.23 12.28
CA ASN A 168 23.20 33.54 12.24
C ASN A 168 22.71 33.95 10.84
N LYS A 169 23.20 33.30 9.78
CA LYS A 169 22.79 33.57 8.40
C LYS A 169 21.64 32.68 7.92
N ARG A 170 21.28 31.65 8.69
CA ARG A 170 20.16 30.76 8.34
C ARG A 170 18.84 31.53 8.35
N PRO A 171 17.88 31.12 7.49
CA PRO A 171 16.59 31.79 7.41
C PRO A 171 15.77 31.56 8.69
N GLU A 172 14.77 32.42 8.87
CA GLU A 172 13.72 32.19 9.85
C GLU A 172 12.86 30.98 9.47
N MET A 173 12.26 30.35 10.48
CA MET A 173 11.30 29.27 10.30
C MET A 173 10.04 29.75 9.59
N PHE A 174 9.58 28.95 8.63
CA PHE A 174 8.37 29.20 7.86
C PHE A 174 7.11 29.12 8.76
N LYS A 175 6.18 30.05 8.52
CA LYS A 175 4.93 30.20 9.28
C LYS A 175 3.76 30.37 8.33
N ALA A 176 2.75 29.52 8.48
CA ALA A 176 1.48 29.60 7.77
C ALA A 176 0.36 29.06 8.66
N ASN A 177 -0.89 29.32 8.29
CA ASN A 177 -2.08 28.76 8.97
C ASN A 177 -2.23 29.18 10.45
N VAL A 178 -1.56 30.26 10.87
CA VAL A 178 -1.57 30.78 12.27
C VAL A 178 -2.04 32.23 12.32
N GLY A 179 -3.03 32.60 11.49
CA GLY A 179 -3.60 33.95 11.49
C GLY A 179 -2.71 35.04 10.89
N ASN A 180 -1.62 34.67 10.20
CA ASN A 180 -0.62 35.59 9.66
C ASN A 180 -0.81 35.96 8.18
N GLY A 181 -1.97 35.67 7.58
CA GLY A 181 -2.25 35.93 6.17
C GLY A 181 -1.61 34.95 5.16
N CYS A 182 -0.63 34.15 5.58
CA CYS A 182 -0.04 33.07 4.79
C CYS A 182 -0.74 31.73 5.05
N ARG A 183 -1.04 30.97 3.99
CA ARG A 183 -1.70 29.65 4.08
C ARG A 183 -1.05 28.62 3.16
N THR A 184 -1.12 27.36 3.55
CA THR A 184 -0.73 26.25 2.68
C THR A 184 -1.88 25.88 1.73
N VAL A 185 -1.53 25.31 0.57
CA VAL A 185 -2.53 24.87 -0.43
C VAL A 185 -3.14 23.55 0.01
N ASP A 186 -4.43 23.35 -0.21
CA ASP A 186 -5.13 22.13 0.16
C ASP A 186 -4.59 20.89 -0.58
N SER A 187 -4.45 19.77 0.13
CA SER A 187 -3.99 18.48 -0.39
C SER A 187 -2.67 18.53 -1.16
N ARG A 188 -1.76 19.41 -0.73
CA ARG A 188 -0.41 19.57 -1.30
C ARG A 188 0.62 19.71 -0.19
N ASP A 189 1.82 19.20 -0.44
CA ASP A 189 3.00 19.55 0.34
C ASP A 189 3.37 21.02 0.05
N VAL A 190 3.71 21.77 1.09
CA VAL A 190 4.16 23.15 0.92
C VAL A 190 5.63 23.16 0.52
N MET A 191 5.94 23.77 -0.61
CA MET A 191 7.30 24.15 -0.99
C MET A 191 7.70 25.34 -0.13
N ILE A 192 8.53 25.09 0.89
CA ILE A 192 8.94 26.11 1.84
C ILE A 192 9.78 27.17 1.11
N PRO A 193 9.40 28.47 1.14
CA PRO A 193 10.09 29.51 0.37
C PRO A 193 11.58 29.63 0.71
N ASN A 194 11.92 29.58 2.01
CA ASN A 194 13.29 29.71 2.52
C ASN A 194 13.68 28.47 3.35
N PRO A 195 14.01 27.33 2.71
CA PRO A 195 14.20 26.06 3.42
C PRO A 195 15.54 25.96 4.17
N GLY A 196 16.43 26.94 4.00
CA GLY A 196 17.79 26.90 4.56
C GLY A 196 18.76 26.03 3.74
N PRO A 197 20.03 25.94 4.17
CA PRO A 197 21.08 25.26 3.41
C PRO A 197 21.01 23.72 3.48
N ASP A 198 20.31 23.18 4.47
CA ASP A 198 20.13 21.74 4.67
C ASP A 198 18.65 21.39 4.36
N VAL A 199 18.38 21.00 3.11
CA VAL A 199 17.03 20.67 2.65
C VAL A 199 16.98 19.27 2.04
N GLU A 200 15.95 18.51 2.42
CA GLU A 200 15.60 17.24 1.81
C GLU A 200 14.28 17.41 1.05
N VAL A 201 14.32 17.26 -0.27
CA VAL A 201 13.12 17.31 -1.11
C VAL A 201 12.65 15.89 -1.38
N ASN A 202 11.62 15.48 -0.66
CA ASN A 202 10.99 14.18 -0.78
C ASN A 202 9.78 14.19 -1.73
N ASN A 203 9.22 15.37 -1.97
CA ASN A 203 8.19 15.59 -2.98
C ASN A 203 8.57 16.79 -3.86
N SER A 204 8.93 16.53 -5.12
CA SER A 204 9.22 17.57 -6.10
C SER A 204 7.98 18.34 -6.57
N ASP A 205 6.78 17.79 -6.35
CA ASP A 205 5.49 18.40 -6.72
C ASP A 205 4.92 19.28 -5.60
N ALA A 206 5.70 19.56 -4.55
CA ALA A 206 5.32 20.51 -3.52
C ALA A 206 5.08 21.89 -4.15
N VAL A 207 4.06 22.60 -3.68
CA VAL A 207 3.62 23.86 -4.28
C VAL A 207 3.92 25.04 -3.36
N PRO A 208 4.19 26.25 -3.90
CA PRO A 208 4.35 27.44 -3.08
C PRO A 208 3.13 27.70 -2.19
N PRO A 209 3.31 28.26 -0.99
CA PRO A 209 2.18 28.70 -0.17
C PRO A 209 1.50 29.90 -0.82
N ILE A 210 0.26 30.18 -0.42
CA ILE A 210 -0.58 31.24 -1.00
C ILE A 210 -0.96 32.28 0.07
N GLY A 211 -1.27 33.51 -0.36
CA GLY A 211 -1.57 34.62 0.53
C GLY A 211 -0.33 35.47 0.84
N GLU A 212 -0.31 36.11 2.01
CA GLU A 212 0.76 37.02 2.45
C GLU A 212 1.97 36.23 2.99
N CYS A 213 2.61 35.47 2.12
CA CYS A 213 3.74 34.60 2.47
C CYS A 213 5.10 35.23 2.18
N GLU A 214 6.12 34.79 2.91
CA GLU A 214 7.50 35.14 2.60
C GLU A 214 7.90 34.68 1.19
N SER A 215 8.67 35.51 0.49
CA SER A 215 9.26 35.17 -0.81
C SER A 215 10.60 34.49 -0.61
N GLY A 216 10.97 33.56 -1.49
CA GLY A 216 12.23 32.84 -1.43
C GLY A 216 12.46 31.94 -2.64
N PRO A 217 13.65 31.35 -2.79
CA PRO A 217 14.01 30.51 -3.94
C PRO A 217 13.08 29.28 -4.12
N GLY A 218 12.41 28.82 -3.05
CA GLY A 218 11.38 27.78 -3.13
C GLY A 218 10.02 28.26 -3.68
N ALA A 219 9.77 29.57 -3.79
CA ALA A 219 8.44 30.12 -4.11
C ALA A 219 8.12 30.26 -5.62
N THR A 220 8.86 29.61 -6.53
CA THR A 220 8.66 29.80 -7.97
C THR A 220 7.56 28.92 -8.57
N ALA A 221 6.32 29.43 -8.58
CA ALA A 221 5.34 29.45 -9.69
C ALA A 221 3.91 29.62 -9.17
N GLY A 222 3.28 30.75 -9.47
CA GLY A 222 1.85 30.97 -9.21
C GLY A 222 1.44 32.45 -9.13
N SER A 223 1.80 33.27 -10.11
CA SER A 223 1.10 34.56 -10.29
C SER A 223 -0.05 34.38 -11.27
N ASP A 224 -1.25 34.29 -10.72
CA ASP A 224 -2.52 34.35 -11.43
C ASP A 224 -2.71 35.79 -11.98
N SER A 225 -2.91 35.94 -13.29
CA SER A 225 -3.42 37.20 -13.87
C SER A 225 -4.35 36.89 -15.04
N GLY A 226 -5.61 37.29 -14.88
CA GLY A 226 -6.74 37.04 -15.77
C GLY A 226 -6.70 37.77 -17.12
N PRO A 227 -7.78 37.63 -17.93
CA PRO A 227 -7.69 37.76 -19.39
C PRO A 227 -7.95 39.17 -19.95
N GLY A 228 -7.17 39.53 -20.98
CA GLY A 228 -7.55 40.45 -22.08
C GLY A 228 -6.61 41.64 -22.32
N PRO A 229 -6.65 42.32 -23.48
CA PRO A 229 -6.74 41.80 -24.86
C PRO A 229 -5.64 42.38 -25.79
N GLY A 230 -5.38 41.71 -26.92
CA GLY A 230 -5.02 42.40 -28.17
C GLY A 230 -3.58 42.30 -28.71
N ASN A 231 -3.55 41.89 -29.99
CA ASN A 231 -2.55 42.13 -31.05
C ASN A 231 -1.24 41.34 -31.11
N GLY A 232 -1.20 40.43 -32.10
CA GLY A 232 -0.42 40.65 -33.32
C GLY A 232 1.04 40.20 -33.31
N ASP A 233 1.32 39.02 -33.86
CA ASP A 233 2.00 38.82 -35.16
C ASP A 233 2.81 37.51 -35.23
N ASN A 234 2.41 36.71 -36.21
CA ASN A 234 3.17 35.91 -37.19
C ASN A 234 4.52 35.22 -36.88
N GLY A 235 4.53 33.93 -37.24
CA GLY A 235 5.67 33.15 -37.75
C GLY A 235 5.82 31.82 -37.01
N GLY A 236 5.63 30.62 -37.56
CA GLY A 236 5.61 30.15 -38.94
C GLY A 236 6.46 28.87 -39.01
N GLY A 237 5.85 27.73 -39.38
CA GLY A 237 6.49 26.44 -39.67
C GLY A 237 6.15 25.36 -38.64
N GLY A 238 5.39 24.28 -38.91
CA GLY A 238 5.16 23.57 -40.16
C GLY A 238 5.97 22.27 -40.15
N GLY A 239 5.35 21.15 -39.74
CA GLY A 239 6.02 19.84 -39.69
C GLY A 239 5.12 18.70 -39.20
N SER A 240 4.15 18.31 -40.02
CA SER A 240 3.35 17.08 -39.87
C SER A 240 4.19 15.82 -40.15
N GLY A 241 3.99 14.73 -39.41
CA GLY A 241 4.42 13.41 -39.92
C GLY A 241 4.49 12.22 -38.96
N ARG A 242 3.35 11.53 -38.83
CA ARG A 242 3.16 10.06 -38.82
C ARG A 242 3.65 9.22 -37.63
N GLY A 243 2.72 8.37 -37.18
CA GLY A 243 2.91 7.37 -36.15
C GLY A 243 3.86 6.24 -36.53
N GLY A 244 4.47 5.67 -35.49
CA GLY A 244 5.28 4.49 -35.52
C GLY A 244 4.97 3.64 -34.28
N ILE A 245 4.69 2.37 -34.53
CA ILE A 245 4.45 1.29 -33.58
C ILE A 245 5.72 1.11 -32.71
N TYR A 246 5.57 1.11 -31.38
CA TYR A 246 6.67 0.91 -30.44
C TYR A 246 7.16 -0.55 -30.46
N LYS A 247 8.45 -0.75 -30.72
CA LYS A 247 9.18 -2.00 -30.45
C LYS A 247 10.11 -1.75 -29.26
N PRO A 248 10.09 -2.54 -28.18
CA PRO A 248 11.06 -2.41 -27.11
C PRO A 248 12.40 -3.00 -27.57
N GLY A 249 13.42 -2.16 -27.70
CA GLY A 249 14.82 -2.54 -27.89
C GLY A 249 15.64 -2.07 -26.68
N ASN A 250 16.49 -2.97 -26.19
CA ASN A 250 17.39 -2.80 -25.06
C ASN A 250 18.31 -1.59 -25.25
N ASP A 251 18.25 -0.61 -24.34
CA ASP A 251 19.35 0.30 -24.01
C ASP A 251 19.06 0.97 -22.66
N TRP A 252 19.67 0.48 -21.57
CA TRP A 252 19.71 1.16 -20.27
C TRP A 252 21.06 1.89 -20.12
N PRO A 253 21.09 3.09 -19.50
CA PRO A 253 22.33 3.84 -19.27
C PRO A 253 23.30 3.06 -18.36
N ALA A 254 24.55 2.94 -18.82
CA ALA A 254 25.62 2.26 -18.11
C ALA A 254 26.24 3.15 -17.02
N ASP A 255 25.58 3.28 -15.86
CA ASP A 255 26.20 3.82 -14.62
C ASP A 255 25.46 3.38 -13.33
N PHE A 256 24.88 2.17 -13.32
CA PHE A 256 24.34 1.56 -12.09
C PHE A 256 25.39 0.63 -11.46
N ASN A 257 25.94 1.01 -10.30
CA ASN A 257 26.92 0.22 -9.53
C ASN A 257 26.20 -0.78 -8.61
N PRO A 258 26.33 -2.12 -8.82
CA PRO A 258 25.51 -3.12 -8.13
C PRO A 258 26.25 -3.78 -6.95
N ASN A 259 26.81 -3.00 -6.02
CA ASN A 259 27.46 -3.54 -4.83
C ASN A 259 26.92 -2.94 -3.53
N CYS A 260 25.79 -3.48 -3.06
CA CYS A 260 25.43 -3.47 -1.64
C CYS A 260 25.04 -4.88 -1.23
N GLY A 261 26.05 -5.74 -1.06
CA GLY A 261 25.88 -7.15 -0.74
C GLY A 261 27.19 -7.84 -0.39
N LYS A 262 28.06 -7.20 0.39
CA LYS A 262 29.25 -7.84 0.99
C LYS A 262 29.68 -7.12 2.26
N VAL A 263 29.04 -7.42 3.39
CA VAL A 263 29.72 -7.53 4.69
C VAL A 263 28.99 -8.65 5.43
N LEU A 264 29.76 -9.51 6.12
CA LEU A 264 29.38 -10.76 6.80
C LEU A 264 29.69 -12.05 6.03
N SER A 265 30.97 -12.23 5.73
CA SER A 265 31.61 -13.54 5.76
C SER A 265 33.02 -13.35 6.28
N ASP A 266 33.25 -13.65 7.55
CA ASP A 266 34.56 -14.03 8.06
C ASP A 266 34.35 -14.86 9.34
N GLU A 267 34.31 -16.18 9.17
CA GLU A 267 34.62 -17.12 10.23
C GLU A 267 36.15 -17.15 10.38
N GLN A 268 36.66 -16.64 11.50
CA GLN A 268 37.96 -17.05 12.03
C GLN A 268 37.80 -17.63 13.43
N VAL A 269 37.81 -18.96 13.41
CA VAL A 269 38.21 -19.93 14.42
C VAL A 269 39.17 -19.37 15.48
N PHE A 270 38.74 -19.41 16.75
CA PHE A 270 39.62 -19.74 17.88
C PHE A 270 38.93 -20.72 18.83
N SER A 271 39.64 -21.82 19.06
CA SER A 271 39.36 -22.91 19.98
C SER A 271 39.54 -22.51 21.45
N SER A 272 38.71 -23.07 22.35
CA SER A 272 39.11 -23.96 23.48
C SER A 272 38.29 -23.74 24.77
N LEU A 273 37.47 -24.76 25.08
CA LEU A 273 37.17 -25.37 26.39
C LEU A 273 37.37 -24.56 27.69
N SER A 274 36.31 -24.39 28.50
CA SER A 274 36.03 -25.18 29.73
C SER A 274 35.20 -24.43 30.82
N ALA A 275 34.34 -25.19 31.51
CA ALA A 275 33.73 -24.96 32.84
C ALA A 275 32.45 -24.09 33.02
N LEU A 276 31.29 -24.74 32.86
CA LEU A 276 30.11 -24.88 33.77
C LEU A 276 30.09 -24.14 35.16
N PRO A 277 28.93 -24.00 35.87
CA PRO A 277 27.56 -23.57 35.50
C PRO A 277 26.86 -22.63 36.57
N TRP A 278 25.59 -22.25 36.29
CA TRP A 278 24.49 -21.79 37.18
C TRP A 278 24.01 -20.32 37.12
N VAL A 279 22.78 -20.21 36.57
CA VAL A 279 21.65 -19.31 36.93
C VAL A 279 21.74 -17.83 36.58
N ALA A 280 21.13 -17.48 35.45
CA ALA A 280 20.19 -16.37 35.40
C ALA A 280 19.11 -16.66 34.35
N ILE A 281 17.89 -16.92 34.85
CA ILE A 281 16.67 -16.88 34.06
C ILE A 281 16.50 -15.43 33.61
N PHE A 282 16.70 -15.16 32.34
CA PHE A 282 16.05 -14.05 31.66
C PHE A 282 15.51 -14.58 30.34
N ALA A 283 14.20 -14.45 30.18
CA ALA A 283 13.48 -14.69 28.94
C ALA A 283 14.15 -13.88 27.81
N GLN A 284 14.96 -14.56 27.00
CA GLN A 284 15.25 -14.12 25.64
C GLN A 284 14.00 -14.39 24.81
N SER A 285 12.98 -13.54 25.02
CA SER A 285 12.05 -13.23 23.95
C SER A 285 12.90 -12.73 22.79
N CYS A 286 12.94 -13.52 21.71
CA CYS A 286 13.43 -13.09 20.41
C CYS A 286 12.78 -11.75 20.06
N LEU A 287 13.50 -10.66 20.30
CA LEU A 287 13.28 -9.42 19.57
C LEU A 287 13.83 -9.68 18.17
N ALA A 288 13.04 -10.42 17.37
CA ALA A 288 13.13 -10.28 15.93
C ALA A 288 12.80 -8.81 15.67
N THR A 289 13.81 -8.05 15.26
CA THR A 289 13.67 -6.70 14.73
C THR A 289 12.85 -6.79 13.44
N VAL A 290 11.53 -6.77 13.57
CA VAL A 290 10.62 -6.53 12.46
C VAL A 290 10.28 -5.05 12.51
N ALA A 291 11.17 -4.24 11.94
CA ALA A 291 10.85 -2.86 11.59
C ALA A 291 10.10 -2.89 10.26
N ASP A 292 8.80 -3.16 10.32
CA ASP A 292 7.91 -3.11 9.16
C ASP A 292 6.54 -2.67 9.67
N ILE A 293 6.39 -1.37 9.91
CA ILE A 293 5.10 -0.75 10.26
C ILE A 293 4.36 -0.46 8.95
N PRO A 294 3.04 -0.67 8.85
CA PRO A 294 2.19 -0.39 7.68
C PRO A 294 2.26 1.02 7.05
N GLY A 295 3.01 1.96 7.63
CA GLY A 295 3.15 3.35 7.17
C GLY A 295 4.08 3.56 5.96
N VAL A 296 4.74 2.51 5.45
CA VAL A 296 5.72 2.62 4.36
C VAL A 296 5.10 2.82 2.98
N PHE A 297 3.79 2.60 2.81
CA PHE A 297 3.17 2.62 1.48
C PHE A 297 2.62 4.02 1.14
N GLY A 298 3.44 4.79 0.41
CA GLY A 298 3.13 6.12 -0.13
C GLY A 298 1.93 6.13 -1.09
N PRO A 299 1.32 7.30 -1.39
CA PRO A 299 0.00 7.45 -2.02
C PRO A 299 -0.21 6.56 -3.24
N VAL A 300 -1.47 6.21 -3.56
CA VAL A 300 -1.75 5.44 -4.79
C VAL A 300 -1.11 6.19 -5.97
N PRO A 301 -0.23 5.57 -6.76
CA PRO A 301 0.44 6.26 -7.85
C PRO A 301 -0.56 6.87 -8.83
N VAL A 302 -0.29 8.10 -9.27
CA VAL A 302 -1.06 8.70 -10.35
C VAL A 302 -0.74 7.95 -11.65
N ILE A 303 -1.77 7.53 -12.37
CA ILE A 303 -1.61 6.82 -13.63
C ILE A 303 -1.06 7.77 -14.71
N SER A 304 -0.04 7.32 -15.44
CA SER A 304 0.50 8.02 -16.61
C SER A 304 -0.25 7.61 -17.89
N ALA A 305 0.08 8.25 -19.02
CA ALA A 305 -0.49 7.83 -20.31
C ALA A 305 -0.14 6.37 -20.62
N SER A 306 -1.15 5.56 -20.95
CA SER A 306 -0.97 4.13 -21.13
C SER A 306 -0.27 3.79 -22.46
N PRO A 307 0.80 2.97 -22.44
CA PRO A 307 1.49 2.53 -23.65
C PRO A 307 0.67 1.56 -24.51
N VAL A 308 -0.38 0.92 -23.97
CA VAL A 308 -1.25 0.00 -24.73
C VAL A 308 -2.44 0.71 -25.39
N GLY A 309 -2.47 2.04 -25.35
CA GLY A 309 -3.49 2.88 -25.97
C GLY A 309 -4.41 3.56 -24.96
N ASP A 310 -5.56 4.03 -25.42
CA ASP A 310 -6.54 4.68 -24.55
C ASP A 310 -7.25 3.65 -23.66
N ILE A 311 -6.95 3.71 -22.35
CA ILE A 311 -7.55 2.87 -21.32
C ILE A 311 -8.71 3.54 -20.59
N SER A 312 -9.08 4.79 -20.94
CA SER A 312 -10.09 5.59 -20.24
C SER A 312 -11.44 4.89 -20.10
N LYS A 313 -11.83 4.07 -21.10
CA LYS A 313 -13.06 3.28 -21.09
C LYS A 313 -13.13 2.21 -20.00
N TYR A 314 -12.00 1.87 -19.38
CA TYR A 314 -11.93 0.93 -18.25
C TYR A 314 -11.85 1.64 -16.90
N LEU A 315 -11.66 2.96 -16.88
CA LEU A 315 -11.45 3.73 -15.66
C LEU A 315 -12.78 4.19 -15.05
N LYS A 316 -12.79 4.44 -13.75
CA LYS A 316 -13.90 5.05 -13.01
C LYS A 316 -13.63 6.55 -12.82
N GLY A 317 -14.70 7.35 -12.81
CA GLY A 317 -14.61 8.80 -12.57
C GLY A 317 -15.06 9.20 -11.17
N ARG A 318 -15.94 8.42 -10.55
CA ARG A 318 -16.53 8.69 -9.24
C ARG A 318 -17.00 7.40 -8.54
N PRO A 319 -17.18 7.42 -7.20
CA PRO A 319 -17.66 6.26 -6.45
C PRO A 319 -18.97 5.66 -6.99
N SER A 320 -19.92 6.49 -7.42
CA SER A 320 -21.20 5.99 -7.95
C SER A 320 -21.11 5.26 -9.30
N ASP A 321 -19.92 5.15 -9.89
CA ASP A 321 -19.70 4.38 -11.12
C ASP A 321 -19.40 2.90 -10.81
N PHE A 322 -19.16 2.53 -9.55
CA PHE A 322 -18.96 1.14 -9.14
C PHE A 322 -20.28 0.37 -9.17
N VAL A 323 -20.22 -0.87 -9.64
CA VAL A 323 -21.35 -1.80 -9.70
C VAL A 323 -21.24 -2.76 -8.53
N HIS A 324 -22.37 -3.02 -7.86
CA HIS A 324 -22.41 -3.88 -6.68
C HIS A 324 -23.65 -4.81 -6.65
N PRO A 325 -23.50 -6.07 -6.18
CA PRO A 325 -22.20 -6.73 -6.00
C PRO A 325 -21.48 -6.80 -7.36
N GLY A 326 -20.16 -6.62 -7.37
CA GLY A 326 -19.44 -6.45 -8.64
C GLY A 326 -17.97 -6.81 -8.59
N ILE A 327 -17.59 -7.70 -7.66
CA ILE A 327 -16.27 -8.34 -7.66
C ILE A 327 -16.35 -9.60 -8.53
N TRP A 328 -16.29 -10.81 -7.96
CA TRP A 328 -16.36 -12.04 -8.75
C TRP A 328 -17.77 -12.38 -9.25
N HIS A 329 -18.80 -11.90 -8.56
CA HIS A 329 -20.19 -12.19 -8.87
C HIS A 329 -21.02 -10.90 -8.87
N THR A 330 -21.85 -10.71 -9.89
CA THR A 330 -22.95 -9.75 -9.85
C THR A 330 -24.20 -10.39 -9.24
N HIS A 331 -25.24 -9.59 -9.00
CA HIS A 331 -26.53 -10.10 -8.55
C HIS A 331 -27.04 -11.20 -9.50
N GLU A 332 -26.94 -10.98 -10.82
CA GLU A 332 -27.38 -11.95 -11.83
C GLU A 332 -26.56 -13.24 -11.80
N ASP A 333 -25.26 -13.17 -11.50
CA ASP A 333 -24.46 -14.38 -11.35
C ASP A 333 -24.87 -15.16 -10.11
N LEU A 334 -25.06 -14.49 -8.98
CA LEU A 334 -25.50 -15.14 -7.74
C LEU A 334 -26.89 -15.77 -7.91
N GLU A 335 -27.83 -15.08 -8.57
CA GLU A 335 -29.15 -15.64 -8.91
C GLU A 335 -29.04 -16.81 -9.88
N ARG A 336 -28.15 -16.77 -10.87
CA ARG A 336 -27.90 -17.91 -11.76
C ARG A 336 -27.41 -19.13 -10.97
N ILE A 337 -26.49 -18.94 -10.04
CA ILE A 337 -25.99 -20.00 -9.15
C ILE A 337 -27.14 -20.57 -8.32
N ARG A 338 -27.90 -19.70 -7.63
CA ARG A 338 -29.01 -20.10 -6.77
C ARG A 338 -30.07 -20.88 -7.54
N ASN A 339 -30.53 -20.37 -8.68
CA ASN A 339 -31.56 -21.00 -9.49
C ASN A 339 -31.06 -22.31 -10.10
N GLY A 340 -29.80 -22.37 -10.55
CA GLY A 340 -29.19 -23.62 -11.00
C GLY A 340 -29.21 -24.72 -9.93
N VAL A 341 -28.97 -24.36 -8.67
CA VAL A 341 -29.07 -25.31 -7.55
C VAL A 341 -30.53 -25.69 -7.24
N LEU A 342 -31.44 -24.71 -7.11
CA LEU A 342 -32.83 -24.95 -6.74
C LEU A 342 -33.61 -25.75 -7.79
N GLU A 343 -33.23 -25.62 -9.05
CA GLU A 343 -33.84 -26.31 -10.19
C GLU A 343 -33.15 -27.64 -10.55
N ASP A 344 -32.20 -28.09 -9.73
CA ASP A 344 -31.43 -29.33 -9.93
C ASP A 344 -30.73 -29.38 -11.31
N LYS A 345 -30.16 -28.24 -11.74
CA LYS A 345 -29.46 -28.11 -13.02
C LYS A 345 -27.96 -28.30 -12.86
N ASP A 346 -27.41 -29.23 -13.65
CA ASP A 346 -25.96 -29.35 -13.78
C ASP A 346 -25.36 -28.23 -14.63
N PRO A 347 -24.18 -27.72 -14.27
CA PRO A 347 -23.24 -28.24 -13.25
C PRO A 347 -23.47 -27.70 -11.82
N TRP A 348 -24.40 -26.76 -11.61
CA TRP A 348 -24.62 -26.12 -10.31
C TRP A 348 -25.04 -27.11 -9.23
N ALA A 349 -26.04 -27.96 -9.53
CA ALA A 349 -26.60 -28.92 -8.57
C ALA A 349 -25.56 -29.95 -8.09
N SER A 350 -24.85 -30.61 -9.02
CA SER A 350 -23.81 -31.59 -8.68
C SER A 350 -22.63 -30.96 -7.92
N THR A 351 -22.20 -29.76 -8.31
CA THR A 351 -21.10 -29.06 -7.59
C THR A 351 -21.56 -28.62 -6.20
N TYR A 352 -22.79 -28.10 -6.07
CA TYR A 352 -23.37 -27.70 -4.78
C TYR A 352 -23.49 -28.87 -3.82
N ALA A 353 -23.89 -30.06 -4.29
CA ALA A 353 -24.05 -31.25 -3.44
C ALA A 353 -22.75 -31.68 -2.72
N VAL A 354 -21.59 -31.32 -3.27
CA VAL A 354 -20.28 -31.51 -2.65
C VAL A 354 -19.87 -30.28 -1.83
N PHE A 355 -20.04 -29.08 -2.41
CA PHE A 355 -19.75 -27.79 -1.77
C PHE A 355 -20.46 -27.66 -0.41
N SER A 356 -21.75 -28.00 -0.33
CA SER A 356 -22.57 -27.87 0.88
C SER A 356 -22.12 -28.77 2.04
N LYS A 357 -21.28 -29.77 1.76
CA LYS A 357 -20.74 -30.72 2.75
C LYS A 357 -19.30 -30.39 3.14
N ASP A 358 -18.68 -29.42 2.48
CA ASP A 358 -17.32 -29.00 2.81
C ASP A 358 -17.29 -28.39 4.22
N SER A 359 -16.26 -28.71 5.00
CA SER A 359 -16.13 -28.19 6.37
C SER A 359 -16.13 -26.67 6.46
N TYR A 360 -15.67 -25.96 5.41
CA TYR A 360 -15.69 -24.50 5.35
C TYR A 360 -17.07 -23.94 4.98
N SER A 361 -17.93 -24.73 4.32
CA SER A 361 -19.31 -24.36 3.98
C SER A 361 -20.29 -24.54 5.14
N LEU A 362 -19.94 -25.29 6.19
CA LEU A 362 -20.86 -25.53 7.30
C LEU A 362 -21.07 -24.27 8.15
N SER A 363 -22.31 -23.94 8.50
CA SER A 363 -22.64 -22.85 9.43
C SER A 363 -22.07 -23.08 10.83
N THR A 364 -21.81 -24.34 11.18
CA THR A 364 -21.14 -24.76 12.41
C THR A 364 -19.61 -24.64 12.37
N TYR A 365 -19.02 -24.10 11.31
CA TYR A 365 -17.57 -23.90 11.22
C TYR A 365 -17.04 -23.14 12.44
N GLU A 366 -16.03 -23.70 13.11
CA GLU A 366 -15.37 -23.05 14.24
C GLU A 366 -14.17 -22.23 13.76
N MET A 367 -14.23 -20.91 14.02
CA MET A 367 -13.16 -19.97 13.71
C MET A 367 -11.81 -20.39 14.29
N LYS A 368 -10.73 -20.09 13.56
CA LYS A 368 -9.35 -20.42 13.95
C LYS A 368 -8.58 -19.20 14.44
N GLY A 369 -9.06 -17.99 14.18
CA GLY A 369 -8.58 -16.75 14.80
C GLY A 369 -9.70 -16.04 15.59
N PRO A 370 -9.72 -14.69 15.63
CA PRO A 370 -8.79 -13.77 14.98
C PRO A 370 -7.46 -13.61 15.74
N LYS A 371 -6.40 -13.22 15.03
CA LYS A 371 -5.11 -12.82 15.62
C LYS A 371 -4.86 -11.34 15.34
N PRO A 372 -4.28 -10.59 16.30
CA PRO A 372 -3.99 -9.17 16.09
C PRO A 372 -2.89 -8.95 15.05
N VAL A 373 -1.90 -9.84 14.96
CA VAL A 373 -0.83 -9.77 13.97
C VAL A 373 -0.70 -11.10 13.26
N ILE A 374 -0.72 -11.06 11.93
CA ILE A 374 -0.43 -12.23 11.10
C ILE A 374 0.82 -12.00 10.24
N SER A 375 1.51 -13.08 9.88
CA SER A 375 2.75 -13.02 9.13
C SER A 375 2.83 -14.10 8.05
N ARG A 376 3.53 -13.77 6.95
CA ARG A 376 3.94 -14.73 5.91
C ARG A 376 5.38 -14.46 5.45
N GLY A 377 6.16 -15.53 5.36
CA GLY A 377 7.59 -15.50 5.05
C GLY A 377 8.34 -16.49 5.94
N SER A 378 9.57 -16.14 6.36
CA SER A 378 10.36 -16.97 7.28
C SER A 378 9.63 -17.29 8.60
N VAL A 379 8.87 -16.33 9.13
CA VAL A 379 7.89 -16.54 10.19
C VAL A 379 6.50 -16.50 9.57
N SER A 380 5.74 -17.58 9.69
CA SER A 380 4.39 -17.69 9.13
C SER A 380 3.39 -18.18 10.17
N ASN A 381 2.30 -17.42 10.38
CA ASN A 381 1.25 -17.77 11.36
C ASN A 381 -0.18 -17.50 10.85
N TYR A 382 -0.33 -17.23 9.55
CA TYR A 382 -1.57 -16.76 8.90
C TYR A 382 -2.60 -17.85 8.56
N THR A 383 -2.29 -19.13 8.76
CA THR A 383 -3.18 -20.25 8.35
C THR A 383 -4.57 -20.20 9.00
N SER A 384 -4.67 -19.60 10.19
CA SER A 384 -5.97 -19.31 10.82
C SER A 384 -6.79 -18.30 10.02
N PHE A 385 -6.16 -17.23 9.51
CA PHE A 385 -6.80 -16.25 8.65
C PHE A 385 -7.22 -16.89 7.32
N ALA A 386 -6.34 -17.66 6.69
CA ALA A 386 -6.64 -18.35 5.43
C ALA A 386 -7.87 -19.27 5.55
N SER A 387 -7.94 -20.06 6.63
CA SER A 387 -9.08 -20.96 6.89
C SER A 387 -10.39 -20.19 7.12
N ASP A 388 -10.32 -19.12 7.91
CA ASP A 388 -11.48 -18.29 8.24
C ASP A 388 -11.96 -17.49 7.02
N ALA A 389 -11.07 -16.95 6.19
CA ALA A 389 -11.41 -16.25 4.94
C ALA A 389 -12.16 -17.17 3.97
N ARG A 390 -11.70 -18.42 3.82
CA ARG A 390 -12.40 -19.43 3.02
C ARG A 390 -13.76 -19.78 3.60
N ALA A 391 -13.86 -19.97 4.92
CA ALA A 391 -15.14 -20.20 5.58
C ALA A 391 -16.11 -19.03 5.41
N ALA A 392 -15.63 -17.79 5.52
CA ALA A 392 -16.45 -16.59 5.34
C ALA A 392 -17.04 -16.54 3.92
N TRP A 393 -16.23 -16.76 2.89
CA TRP A 393 -16.68 -16.77 1.50
C TRP A 393 -17.63 -17.93 1.21
N GLN A 394 -17.31 -19.15 1.65
CA GLN A 394 -18.19 -20.29 1.42
C GLN A 394 -19.52 -20.16 2.16
N ASN A 395 -19.52 -19.64 3.40
CA ASN A 395 -20.77 -19.35 4.12
C ASN A 395 -21.56 -18.19 3.49
N ALA A 396 -20.89 -17.17 2.93
CA ALA A 396 -21.57 -16.11 2.20
C ALA A 396 -22.33 -16.67 0.98
N LEU A 397 -21.70 -17.57 0.23
CA LEU A 397 -22.33 -18.24 -0.91
C LEU A 397 -23.42 -19.22 -0.48
N MET A 398 -23.19 -20.01 0.57
CA MET A 398 -24.21 -20.89 1.16
C MET A 398 -25.45 -20.08 1.56
N TRP A 399 -25.27 -18.98 2.30
CA TRP A 399 -26.37 -18.09 2.65
C TRP A 399 -27.09 -17.58 1.41
N TYR A 400 -26.38 -17.16 0.36
CA TYR A 400 -27.05 -16.68 -0.83
C TYR A 400 -27.90 -17.76 -1.51
N ILE A 401 -27.39 -18.99 -1.60
CA ILE A 401 -28.06 -20.14 -2.23
C ILE A 401 -29.23 -20.67 -1.39
N THR A 402 -29.13 -20.68 -0.07
CA THR A 402 -30.16 -21.30 0.80
C THR A 402 -31.09 -20.27 1.44
N LYS A 403 -30.65 -19.02 1.59
CA LYS A 403 -31.18 -17.98 2.50
C LYS A 403 -31.30 -18.44 3.96
N ASP A 404 -30.47 -19.38 4.39
CA ASP A 404 -30.39 -19.78 5.80
C ASP A 404 -29.50 -18.81 6.60
N ASP A 405 -30.10 -18.10 7.55
CA ASP A 405 -29.45 -17.12 8.42
C ASP A 405 -28.30 -17.71 9.25
N ALA A 406 -28.24 -19.02 9.46
CA ALA A 406 -27.10 -19.65 10.14
C ALA A 406 -25.79 -19.42 9.37
N HIS A 407 -25.84 -19.43 8.04
CA HIS A 407 -24.68 -19.14 7.20
C HIS A 407 -24.37 -17.64 7.13
N TRP A 408 -25.41 -16.79 7.13
CA TRP A 408 -25.24 -15.33 7.25
C TRP A 408 -24.46 -14.99 8.52
N ASN A 409 -24.95 -15.49 9.67
CA ASN A 409 -24.35 -15.27 10.98
C ASN A 409 -22.89 -15.76 11.02
N ARG A 410 -22.61 -16.90 10.40
CA ARG A 410 -21.24 -17.42 10.32
C ARG A 410 -20.31 -16.51 9.53
N SER A 411 -20.73 -16.09 8.33
CA SER A 411 -19.91 -15.24 7.47
C SER A 411 -19.65 -13.87 8.10
N THR A 412 -20.70 -13.20 8.59
CA THR A 412 -20.60 -11.86 9.20
C THR A 412 -19.83 -11.89 10.52
N THR A 413 -19.97 -12.93 11.35
CA THR A 413 -19.16 -13.10 12.56
C THR A 413 -17.67 -13.17 12.24
N ILE A 414 -17.28 -13.90 11.18
CA ILE A 414 -15.88 -13.98 10.77
C ILE A 414 -15.39 -12.61 10.27
N LEU A 415 -16.18 -11.95 9.41
CA LEU A 415 -15.88 -10.63 8.86
C LEU A 415 -15.67 -9.60 9.97
N ASP A 416 -16.59 -9.51 10.93
CA ASP A 416 -16.53 -8.54 12.03
C ASP A 416 -15.41 -8.85 13.03
N SER A 417 -15.18 -10.14 13.34
CA SER A 417 -14.14 -10.55 14.30
C SER A 417 -12.73 -10.25 13.78
N TRP A 418 -12.42 -10.61 12.54
CA TRP A 418 -11.14 -10.24 11.93
C TRP A 418 -11.07 -8.73 11.69
N GLY A 419 -12.15 -8.13 11.16
CA GLY A 419 -12.30 -6.70 10.88
C GLY A 419 -12.12 -5.77 12.10
N SER A 420 -12.27 -6.29 13.31
CA SER A 420 -12.01 -5.53 14.55
C SER A 420 -10.71 -5.91 15.26
N THR A 421 -10.15 -7.09 15.00
CA THR A 421 -9.00 -7.61 15.76
C THR A 421 -7.66 -7.45 15.03
N LEU A 422 -7.62 -7.64 13.71
CA LEU A 422 -6.38 -7.59 12.94
C LEU A 422 -5.85 -6.15 12.89
N VAL A 423 -4.62 -5.95 13.38
CA VAL A 423 -3.96 -4.64 13.42
C VAL A 423 -2.74 -4.57 12.53
N ASP A 424 -2.14 -5.72 12.16
CA ASP A 424 -0.96 -5.74 11.31
C ASP A 424 -0.78 -7.05 10.51
N ILE A 425 -0.15 -6.94 9.34
CA ILE A 425 0.23 -8.05 8.46
C ILE A 425 1.71 -7.85 8.10
N ILE A 426 2.57 -8.76 8.55
CA ILE A 426 4.03 -8.60 8.45
C ILE A 426 4.70 -9.74 7.66
N GLY A 427 6.00 -9.57 7.38
CA GLY A 427 6.83 -10.57 6.70
C GLY A 427 7.00 -10.28 5.20
N THR A 428 7.97 -10.95 4.59
CA THR A 428 8.42 -10.69 3.22
C THR A 428 7.38 -11.05 2.17
N ASP A 429 6.54 -12.05 2.46
CA ASP A 429 5.55 -12.59 1.54
C ASP A 429 4.12 -12.12 1.87
N ARG A 430 4.00 -11.04 2.67
CA ARG A 430 2.70 -10.52 3.12
C ARG A 430 1.79 -10.09 1.97
N SER A 431 2.33 -9.50 0.90
CA SER A 431 1.51 -9.07 -0.24
C SER A 431 0.87 -10.27 -0.96
N LEU A 432 1.53 -11.45 -0.97
CA LEU A 432 0.93 -12.68 -1.47
C LEU A 432 -0.17 -13.22 -0.56
N LEU A 433 0.00 -13.16 0.78
CA LEU A 433 -1.10 -13.47 1.71
C LEU A 433 -2.31 -12.59 1.41
N ILE A 434 -2.11 -11.27 1.37
CA ILE A 434 -3.17 -10.30 1.12
C ILE A 434 -3.83 -10.56 -0.23
N GLY A 435 -3.01 -10.76 -1.27
CA GLY A 435 -3.46 -11.00 -2.63
C GLY A 435 -4.31 -12.26 -2.80
N LEU A 436 -4.14 -13.27 -1.94
CA LEU A 436 -4.86 -14.55 -2.03
C LEU A 436 -5.98 -14.65 -0.99
N ASP A 437 -5.63 -14.58 0.28
CA ASP A 437 -6.55 -14.73 1.40
C ASP A 437 -7.44 -13.49 1.56
N GLY A 438 -6.88 -12.30 1.36
CA GLY A 438 -7.62 -11.05 1.43
C GLY A 438 -8.63 -10.88 0.29
N ASP A 439 -8.25 -11.29 -0.93
CA ASP A 439 -9.15 -11.27 -2.08
C ASP A 439 -10.37 -12.21 -1.89
N LEU A 440 -10.15 -13.40 -1.34
CA LEU A 440 -11.24 -14.29 -0.96
C LEU A 440 -12.13 -13.68 0.13
N PHE A 441 -11.52 -13.01 1.11
CA PHE A 441 -12.21 -12.39 2.24
C PHE A 441 -13.08 -11.21 1.83
N VAL A 442 -12.61 -10.34 0.92
CA VAL A 442 -13.42 -9.22 0.39
C VAL A 442 -14.58 -9.70 -0.48
N ASN A 443 -14.45 -10.81 -1.20
CA ASN A 443 -15.57 -11.39 -1.94
C ASN A 443 -16.68 -11.90 -1.00
N ALA A 444 -16.35 -12.37 0.20
CA ALA A 444 -17.34 -12.67 1.22
C ALA A 444 -18.07 -11.40 1.69
N ALA A 445 -17.29 -10.36 2.00
CA ALA A 445 -17.80 -9.07 2.46
C ALA A 445 -18.73 -8.40 1.44
N GLU A 446 -18.38 -8.46 0.15
CA GLU A 446 -19.16 -7.91 -0.96
C GLU A 446 -20.56 -8.53 -1.04
N ILE A 447 -20.66 -9.86 -0.99
CA ILE A 447 -21.96 -10.56 -1.00
C ILE A 447 -22.76 -10.18 0.25
N MET A 448 -22.14 -10.22 1.43
CA MET A 448 -22.83 -9.91 2.69
C MET A 448 -23.31 -8.46 2.72
N ARG A 449 -22.53 -7.50 2.21
CA ARG A 449 -22.90 -6.08 2.21
C ARG A 449 -24.10 -5.80 1.31
N TRP A 450 -24.04 -6.26 0.06
CA TRP A 450 -24.99 -5.84 -0.96
C TRP A 450 -26.21 -6.73 -1.08
N GLU A 451 -26.06 -8.02 -0.81
CA GLU A 451 -27.18 -8.96 -0.84
C GLU A 451 -27.69 -9.23 0.58
N GLY A 452 -26.77 -9.36 1.53
CA GLY A 452 -27.07 -9.72 2.92
C GLY A 452 -27.42 -8.54 3.83
N ASN A 453 -27.39 -7.30 3.32
CA ASN A 453 -27.61 -6.07 4.10
C ASN A 453 -26.75 -6.00 5.38
N TRP A 454 -25.55 -6.60 5.34
CA TRP A 454 -24.57 -6.48 6.42
C TRP A 454 -23.79 -5.19 6.26
N THR A 455 -23.46 -4.55 7.38
CA THR A 455 -22.54 -3.41 7.40
C THR A 455 -21.77 -3.50 8.69
N GLU A 456 -20.44 -3.50 8.59
CA GLU A 456 -19.59 -3.60 9.75
C GLU A 456 -19.75 -2.39 10.68
N SER A 457 -19.45 -2.58 11.96
CA SER A 457 -19.49 -1.47 12.93
C SER A 457 -18.45 -0.40 12.60
N GLY A 458 -18.93 0.83 12.37
CA GLY A 458 -18.10 1.97 12.00
C GLY A 458 -17.60 1.94 10.56
N ALA A 459 -18.32 1.27 9.65
CA ALA A 459 -18.04 1.13 8.22
C ALA A 459 -17.66 2.46 7.53
N ARG A 460 -16.37 2.78 7.58
CA ARG A 460 -15.71 3.81 6.77
C ARG A 460 -14.27 3.39 6.61
N TRP A 461 -13.81 3.32 5.36
CA TRP A 461 -12.40 3.07 5.11
C TRP A 461 -11.53 4.31 5.35
N GLN A 462 -12.15 5.49 5.51
CA GLN A 462 -11.50 6.72 5.95
C GLN A 462 -11.97 7.06 7.37
N GLY A 463 -11.10 6.82 8.35
CA GLY A 463 -11.34 7.19 9.75
C GLY A 463 -12.43 6.40 10.49
N GLY A 464 -12.90 5.30 9.90
CA GLY A 464 -13.82 4.36 10.55
C GLY A 464 -13.12 3.27 11.35
N SER A 465 -13.89 2.24 11.67
CA SER A 465 -13.44 1.00 12.31
C SER A 465 -13.93 -0.20 11.51
N GLY A 466 -13.46 -1.40 11.85
CA GLY A 466 -13.97 -2.63 11.25
C GLY A 466 -13.29 -3.01 9.94
N PHE A 467 -14.01 -3.80 9.16
CA PHE A 467 -13.51 -4.43 7.94
C PHE A 467 -13.00 -3.42 6.89
N SER A 468 -13.75 -2.36 6.57
CA SER A 468 -13.36 -1.39 5.53
C SER A 468 -12.02 -0.67 5.81
N ILE A 469 -11.78 -0.26 7.07
CA ILE A 469 -10.53 0.44 7.42
C ILE A 469 -9.33 -0.52 7.36
N GLN A 470 -9.52 -1.79 7.74
CA GLN A 470 -8.48 -2.81 7.59
C GLN A 470 -8.21 -3.08 6.11
N LEU A 471 -9.26 -3.28 5.31
CA LEU A 471 -9.13 -3.53 3.88
C LEU A 471 -8.38 -2.40 3.17
N TYR A 472 -8.60 -1.15 3.59
CA TYR A 472 -7.81 -0.04 3.07
C TYR A 472 -6.35 -0.10 3.57
N TRP A 473 -6.09 0.01 4.87
CA TRP A 473 -4.72 0.20 5.39
C TRP A 473 -3.86 -1.06 5.38
N LEU A 474 -4.41 -2.21 5.77
CA LEU A 474 -3.65 -3.44 5.93
C LEU A 474 -3.59 -4.27 4.66
N PHE A 475 -4.58 -4.14 3.78
CA PHE A 475 -4.64 -4.94 2.55
C PHE A 475 -4.24 -4.08 1.35
N SER A 476 -5.02 -3.06 1.02
CA SER A 476 -4.82 -2.26 -0.19
C SER A 476 -3.47 -1.56 -0.21
N ARG A 477 -3.11 -0.83 0.86
CA ARG A 477 -1.85 -0.06 0.89
C ARG A 477 -0.62 -0.96 0.78
N GLN A 478 -0.65 -2.13 1.41
CA GLN A 478 0.48 -3.06 1.38
C GLN A 478 0.61 -3.82 0.05
N SER A 479 -0.45 -3.86 -0.75
CA SER A 479 -0.44 -4.48 -2.08
C SER A 479 -0.10 -3.51 -3.22
N ILE A 480 0.02 -2.20 -2.96
CA ILE A 480 0.37 -1.20 -3.99
C ILE A 480 1.78 -1.43 -4.59
N PRO A 481 2.82 -1.83 -3.83
CA PRO A 481 4.07 -2.24 -4.44
C PRO A 481 3.89 -3.55 -5.21
N ILE A 482 3.55 -3.43 -6.50
CA ILE A 482 3.32 -4.57 -7.38
C ILE A 482 4.65 -5.31 -7.56
N GLY A 483 4.70 -6.57 -7.11
CA GLY A 483 5.84 -7.46 -7.36
C GLY A 483 5.91 -7.93 -8.82
N GLN A 484 6.77 -8.90 -9.11
CA GLN A 484 6.93 -9.39 -10.47
C GLN A 484 6.03 -10.60 -10.77
N ALA A 485 5.70 -10.74 -12.05
CA ALA A 485 5.04 -11.88 -12.66
C ALA A 485 3.81 -12.35 -11.86
N ASN A 486 3.75 -13.61 -11.45
CA ASN A 486 2.53 -14.15 -10.85
C ASN A 486 2.29 -13.51 -9.47
N TYR A 487 3.35 -13.21 -8.72
CA TYR A 487 3.26 -12.51 -7.44
C TYR A 487 2.65 -11.12 -7.59
N GLY A 488 3.10 -10.35 -8.58
CA GLY A 488 2.51 -9.04 -8.89
C GLY A 488 1.06 -9.13 -9.35
N MET A 489 0.73 -10.11 -10.20
CA MET A 489 -0.65 -10.32 -10.65
C MET A 489 -1.59 -10.70 -9.50
N ALA A 490 -1.11 -11.41 -8.46
CA ALA A 490 -1.88 -11.66 -7.25
C ALA A 490 -2.25 -10.35 -6.52
N SER A 491 -1.33 -9.39 -6.46
CA SER A 491 -1.60 -8.05 -5.93
C SER A 491 -2.59 -7.29 -6.81
N ILE A 492 -2.38 -7.26 -8.14
CA ILE A 492 -3.24 -6.54 -9.09
C ILE A 492 -4.70 -7.01 -8.98
N LYS A 493 -4.96 -8.33 -9.00
CA LYS A 493 -6.33 -8.84 -8.90
C LYS A 493 -7.01 -8.45 -7.59
N ALA A 494 -6.27 -8.48 -6.48
CA ALA A 494 -6.80 -8.18 -5.17
C ALA A 494 -7.08 -6.68 -5.02
N LEU A 495 -6.19 -5.82 -5.54
CA LEU A 495 -6.41 -4.38 -5.57
C LEU A 495 -7.68 -3.99 -6.34
N LEU A 496 -8.00 -4.68 -7.45
CA LEU A 496 -9.27 -4.46 -8.15
C LEU A 496 -10.46 -4.78 -7.25
N SER A 497 -10.45 -5.95 -6.59
CA SER A 497 -11.52 -6.36 -5.66
C SER A 497 -11.66 -5.40 -4.48
N PHE A 498 -10.54 -4.97 -3.88
CA PHE A 498 -10.54 -4.03 -2.77
C PHE A 498 -11.07 -2.67 -3.20
N ALA A 499 -10.64 -2.17 -4.35
CA ALA A 499 -11.07 -0.88 -4.86
C ALA A 499 -12.57 -0.85 -5.16
N VAL A 500 -13.13 -1.95 -5.71
CA VAL A 500 -14.58 -2.08 -5.90
C VAL A 500 -15.29 -1.99 -4.55
N TYR A 501 -14.96 -2.85 -3.58
CA TYR A 501 -15.64 -2.85 -2.27
C TYR A 501 -15.55 -1.51 -1.51
N LEU A 502 -14.43 -0.81 -1.65
CA LEU A 502 -14.17 0.48 -1.01
C LEU A 502 -14.73 1.67 -1.80
N GLU A 503 -15.18 1.45 -3.03
CA GLU A 503 -15.49 2.48 -4.02
C GLU A 503 -14.32 3.48 -4.24
N ASP A 504 -13.07 2.99 -4.16
CA ASP A 504 -11.86 3.80 -4.34
C ASP A 504 -11.49 3.89 -5.82
N VAL A 505 -11.92 4.99 -6.44
CA VAL A 505 -11.65 5.32 -7.85
C VAL A 505 -10.16 5.32 -8.17
N THR A 506 -9.32 5.85 -7.26
CA THR A 506 -7.88 5.98 -7.52
C THR A 506 -7.23 4.62 -7.52
N LEU A 507 -7.57 3.78 -6.53
CA LEU A 507 -7.04 2.42 -6.42
C LEU A 507 -7.49 1.54 -7.59
N TYR A 508 -8.76 1.65 -8.02
CA TYR A 508 -9.27 0.88 -9.15
C TYR A 508 -8.55 1.27 -10.44
N ASN A 509 -8.43 2.58 -10.71
CA ASN A 509 -7.75 3.08 -11.90
C ASN A 509 -6.26 2.70 -11.92
N TYR A 510 -5.61 2.74 -10.76
CA TYR A 510 -4.25 2.22 -10.60
C TYR A 510 -4.18 0.73 -10.93
N ALA A 511 -5.04 -0.12 -10.35
CA ALA A 511 -5.01 -1.55 -10.59
C ALA A 511 -5.32 -1.92 -12.06
N ILE A 512 -6.22 -1.18 -12.74
CA ILE A 512 -6.44 -1.31 -14.19
C ILE A 512 -5.17 -0.94 -14.98
N ASN A 513 -4.51 0.16 -14.60
CA ASN A 513 -3.23 0.54 -15.20
C ASN A 513 -2.18 -0.56 -15.00
N GLU A 514 -2.04 -1.11 -13.80
CA GLU A 514 -1.07 -2.17 -13.53
C GLU A 514 -1.40 -3.46 -14.29
N TYR A 515 -2.67 -3.84 -14.41
CA TYR A 515 -3.08 -4.98 -15.24
C TYR A 515 -2.66 -4.81 -16.69
N LEU A 516 -2.79 -3.62 -17.26
CA LEU A 516 -2.53 -3.37 -18.69
C LEU A 516 -1.07 -2.99 -18.98
N ASN A 517 -0.41 -2.29 -18.07
CA ASN A 517 0.83 -1.57 -18.34
C ASN A 517 2.00 -1.98 -17.44
N ASN A 518 1.78 -2.75 -16.36
CA ASN A 518 2.88 -3.13 -15.49
C ASN A 518 3.89 -3.97 -16.29
N PRO A 519 5.17 -3.55 -16.37
CA PRO A 519 6.17 -4.17 -17.24
C PRO A 519 6.65 -5.53 -16.75
N CYS A 520 6.25 -5.94 -15.54
CA CYS A 520 6.74 -7.14 -14.89
C CYS A 520 5.65 -8.13 -14.51
N ALA A 521 4.40 -7.69 -14.33
CA ALA A 521 3.29 -8.52 -13.88
C ALA A 521 2.01 -8.37 -14.73
N GLY A 522 1.83 -7.26 -15.45
CA GLY A 522 0.63 -6.99 -16.24
C GLY A 522 0.45 -7.95 -17.41
N LEU A 523 -0.75 -8.02 -17.98
CA LEU A 523 -1.16 -8.96 -19.03
C LEU A 523 -0.11 -9.12 -20.14
N TYR A 524 0.37 -8.00 -20.69
CA TYR A 524 1.32 -7.98 -21.81
C TYR A 524 2.77 -8.29 -21.43
N SER A 525 3.10 -8.28 -20.13
CA SER A 525 4.41 -8.77 -19.63
C SER A 525 4.32 -10.23 -19.16
N PHE A 526 3.11 -10.68 -18.85
CA PHE A 526 2.87 -12.04 -18.37
C PHE A 526 2.79 -13.04 -19.52
N PHE A 527 2.21 -12.66 -20.66
CA PHE A 527 2.09 -13.50 -21.86
C PHE A 527 2.73 -12.89 -23.08
N GLU A 528 3.47 -13.71 -23.83
CA GLU A 528 4.06 -13.31 -25.11
C GLU A 528 2.92 -13.13 -26.14
N PRO A 529 2.82 -11.97 -26.82
CA PRO A 529 1.67 -11.62 -27.67
C PRO A 529 1.36 -12.58 -28.82
N GLU A 530 2.36 -13.23 -29.43
CA GLU A 530 2.16 -14.09 -30.59
C GLU A 530 1.82 -15.54 -30.20
N THR A 531 2.52 -16.08 -29.22
CA THR A 531 2.49 -17.50 -28.82
C THR A 531 1.64 -17.76 -27.59
N GLY A 532 1.45 -16.77 -26.72
CA GLY A 532 0.86 -16.94 -25.40
C GLY A 532 1.81 -17.54 -24.36
N GLN A 533 3.12 -17.68 -24.64
CA GLN A 533 4.07 -18.19 -23.66
C GLN A 533 4.02 -17.34 -22.37
N SER A 534 3.85 -17.99 -21.21
CA SER A 534 3.94 -17.30 -19.94
C SER A 534 5.39 -16.95 -19.62
N SER A 535 5.63 -15.77 -19.06
CA SER A 535 6.95 -15.35 -18.58
C SER A 535 7.48 -16.19 -17.40
N GLU A 536 6.62 -17.02 -16.79
CA GLU A 536 6.95 -18.02 -15.75
C GLU A 536 7.15 -19.44 -16.32
N SER A 537 6.89 -19.70 -17.62
CA SER A 537 6.94 -21.05 -18.20
C SER A 537 8.31 -21.74 -18.08
N GLY A 538 9.40 -20.96 -18.04
CA GLY A 538 10.75 -21.48 -17.82
C GLY A 538 11.05 -21.85 -16.36
N ARG A 539 10.30 -21.33 -15.38
CA ARG A 539 10.51 -21.58 -13.95
C ARG A 539 9.90 -22.91 -13.52
N ASP A 540 8.57 -22.97 -13.51
CA ASP A 540 7.76 -24.15 -13.24
C ASP A 540 6.32 -23.90 -13.69
N GLN A 541 5.59 -24.98 -13.97
CA GLN A 541 4.25 -24.87 -14.53
C GLN A 541 3.20 -24.43 -13.51
N SER A 542 3.45 -24.62 -12.22
CA SER A 542 2.50 -24.20 -11.18
C SER A 542 2.39 -22.68 -11.11
N HIS A 543 3.50 -21.94 -11.21
CA HIS A 543 3.47 -20.47 -11.20
C HIS A 543 2.85 -19.89 -12.49
N ALA A 544 3.14 -20.50 -13.64
CA ALA A 544 2.50 -20.14 -14.91
C ALA A 544 0.97 -20.32 -14.83
N MET A 545 0.53 -21.47 -14.32
CA MET A 545 -0.88 -21.80 -14.17
C MET A 545 -1.61 -20.95 -13.13
N SER A 546 -1.01 -20.72 -11.96
CA SER A 546 -1.65 -19.89 -10.93
C SER A 546 -1.74 -18.43 -11.36
N GLY A 547 -0.67 -17.90 -11.96
CA GLY A 547 -0.70 -16.57 -12.58
C GLY A 547 -1.80 -16.44 -13.63
N LEU A 548 -1.95 -17.44 -14.53
CA LEU A 548 -3.03 -17.49 -15.52
C LEU A 548 -4.42 -17.38 -14.89
N GLY A 549 -4.69 -18.14 -13.83
CA GLY A 549 -5.95 -18.05 -13.08
C GLY A 549 -6.17 -16.67 -12.46
N TRP A 550 -5.11 -16.02 -11.97
CA TRP A 550 -5.19 -14.69 -11.36
C TRP A 550 -5.41 -13.58 -12.38
N VAL A 551 -4.82 -13.69 -13.59
CA VAL A 551 -5.16 -12.81 -14.72
C VAL A 551 -6.64 -12.93 -15.07
N ALA A 552 -7.18 -14.16 -15.11
CA ALA A 552 -8.60 -14.40 -15.35
C ALA A 552 -9.50 -13.82 -14.24
N GLN A 553 -9.11 -13.93 -12.97
CA GLN A 553 -9.85 -13.33 -11.85
C GLN A 553 -9.84 -11.79 -11.91
N ALA A 554 -8.72 -11.16 -12.24
CA ALA A 554 -8.66 -9.71 -12.47
C ALA A 554 -9.58 -9.28 -13.62
N ALA A 555 -9.54 -10.01 -14.74
CA ALA A 555 -10.43 -9.76 -15.88
C ALA A 555 -11.91 -9.97 -15.52
N ARG A 556 -12.20 -10.91 -14.62
CA ARG A 556 -13.55 -11.15 -14.10
C ARG A 556 -14.08 -9.99 -13.29
N VAL A 557 -13.28 -9.42 -12.37
CA VAL A 557 -13.67 -8.23 -11.60
C VAL A 557 -13.97 -7.06 -12.54
N ALA A 558 -13.10 -6.80 -13.52
CA ALA A 558 -13.35 -5.75 -14.50
C ALA A 558 -14.62 -6.01 -15.32
N GLN A 559 -14.91 -7.27 -15.69
CA GLN A 559 -16.14 -7.65 -16.40
C GLN A 559 -17.38 -7.35 -15.57
N SER A 560 -17.39 -7.66 -14.28
CA SER A 560 -18.48 -7.31 -13.36
C SER A 560 -18.68 -5.80 -13.25
N GLN A 561 -17.62 -5.01 -13.45
CA GLN A 561 -17.65 -3.55 -13.50
C GLN A 561 -18.00 -2.97 -14.88
N GLY A 562 -18.36 -3.81 -15.86
CA GLY A 562 -18.76 -3.42 -17.22
C GLY A 562 -17.61 -3.31 -18.23
N SER A 563 -16.40 -3.74 -17.88
CA SER A 563 -15.19 -3.65 -18.71
C SER A 563 -14.73 -5.00 -19.25
N ASP A 564 -14.49 -5.11 -20.55
CA ASP A 564 -14.02 -6.37 -21.16
C ASP A 564 -12.49 -6.48 -21.20
N LEU A 565 -11.89 -6.98 -20.12
CA LEU A 565 -10.45 -7.27 -20.09
C LEU A 565 -10.07 -8.64 -20.67
N TYR A 566 -11.02 -9.55 -20.87
CA TYR A 566 -10.76 -10.87 -21.47
C TYR A 566 -10.43 -10.77 -22.96
N SER A 567 -11.00 -9.79 -23.66
CA SER A 567 -10.73 -9.56 -25.10
C SER A 567 -9.43 -8.80 -25.39
N GLN A 568 -8.71 -8.33 -24.37
CA GLN A 568 -7.51 -7.50 -24.58
C GLN A 568 -6.39 -8.26 -25.29
N GLY A 569 -5.61 -7.53 -26.09
CA GLY A 569 -4.46 -8.07 -26.79
C GLY A 569 -4.82 -9.15 -27.82
N ASP A 570 -5.97 -9.00 -28.48
CA ASP A 570 -6.51 -10.02 -29.38
C ASP A 570 -6.67 -11.37 -28.65
N ASN A 571 -7.44 -11.34 -27.55
CA ASN A 571 -7.64 -12.44 -26.61
C ASN A 571 -6.31 -13.02 -26.08
N LEU A 572 -5.37 -12.17 -25.65
CA LEU A 572 -4.05 -12.60 -25.18
C LEU A 572 -4.13 -13.58 -24.00
N LEU A 573 -5.08 -13.36 -23.08
CA LEU A 573 -5.33 -14.30 -21.98
C LEU A 573 -5.81 -15.67 -22.50
N LEU A 574 -6.61 -15.73 -23.56
CA LEU A 574 -7.01 -16.99 -24.20
C LEU A 574 -5.80 -17.68 -24.85
N LYS A 575 -4.97 -16.93 -25.59
CA LYS A 575 -3.74 -17.47 -26.19
C LYS A 575 -2.83 -18.08 -25.12
N GLY A 576 -2.62 -17.37 -24.01
CA GLY A 576 -1.84 -17.86 -22.89
C GLY A 576 -2.45 -19.09 -22.20
N ALA A 577 -3.77 -19.13 -22.10
CA ALA A 577 -4.48 -20.29 -21.57
C ALA A 577 -4.33 -21.52 -22.47
N GLU A 578 -4.51 -21.38 -23.79
CA GLU A 578 -4.37 -22.48 -24.76
C GLU A 578 -2.92 -23.00 -24.80
N TYR A 579 -1.93 -22.10 -24.79
CA TYR A 579 -0.50 -22.46 -24.71
C TYR A 579 -0.21 -23.29 -23.45
N THR A 580 -0.62 -22.76 -22.29
CA THR A 580 -0.33 -23.38 -20.99
C THR A 580 -1.06 -24.72 -20.84
N ALA A 581 -2.33 -24.80 -21.27
CA ALA A 581 -3.12 -26.03 -21.27
C ALA A 581 -2.49 -27.10 -22.16
N LYS A 582 -2.12 -26.74 -23.40
CA LYS A 582 -1.49 -27.66 -24.35
C LYS A 582 -0.23 -28.29 -23.74
N PHE A 583 0.68 -27.47 -23.23
CA PHE A 583 1.90 -27.98 -22.62
C PHE A 583 1.62 -28.87 -21.40
N ASN A 584 0.71 -28.47 -20.51
CA ASN A 584 0.38 -29.22 -19.30
C ASN A 584 -0.47 -30.48 -19.55
N LEU A 585 -1.07 -30.62 -20.74
CA LEU A 585 -1.70 -31.85 -21.24
C LEU A 585 -0.70 -32.79 -21.94
N ASN A 586 0.59 -32.62 -21.65
CA ASN A 586 1.69 -33.44 -22.15
C ASN A 586 2.01 -33.28 -23.65
N GLU A 587 1.57 -32.19 -24.28
CA GLU A 587 1.89 -31.88 -25.68
C GLU A 587 3.09 -30.96 -25.82
N THR A 588 3.56 -30.75 -27.05
CA THR A 588 4.68 -29.83 -27.33
C THR A 588 4.20 -28.43 -27.72
N VAL A 589 4.99 -27.44 -27.30
CA VAL A 589 4.83 -26.02 -27.61
C VAL A 589 6.17 -25.44 -28.00
N SER A 590 6.18 -24.37 -28.81
CA SER A 590 7.38 -23.56 -29.05
C SER A 590 7.75 -22.81 -27.78
N TYR A 591 9.03 -22.73 -27.45
CA TYR A 591 9.50 -21.97 -26.30
C TYR A 591 10.60 -20.99 -26.72
N ASP A 592 10.43 -19.71 -26.39
CA ASP A 592 11.45 -18.67 -26.54
C ASP A 592 12.12 -18.39 -25.18
N PRO A 593 13.41 -18.74 -24.99
CA PRO A 593 14.15 -18.45 -23.76
C PRO A 593 14.39 -16.95 -23.53
N LYS A 594 14.07 -16.07 -24.50
CA LYS A 594 14.14 -14.61 -24.34
C LYS A 594 12.89 -14.00 -23.74
N TRP A 595 11.79 -14.77 -23.66
CA TRP A 595 10.56 -14.36 -22.98
C TRP A 595 10.52 -14.91 -21.56
N TYR A 596 10.91 -14.09 -20.59
CA TYR A 596 10.99 -14.45 -19.18
C TYR A 596 10.59 -13.28 -18.28
N ARG A 597 10.19 -13.59 -17.05
CA ARG A 597 9.77 -12.60 -16.05
C ARG A 597 10.87 -11.60 -15.71
N CYS A 598 10.47 -10.39 -15.27
CA CYS A 598 11.40 -9.49 -14.60
C CYS A 598 12.12 -10.19 -13.43
N GLU A 599 13.37 -9.80 -13.24
CA GLU A 599 14.23 -10.30 -12.17
C GLU A 599 14.33 -11.83 -12.11
N ALA A 600 14.25 -12.51 -13.27
CA ALA A 600 14.36 -13.97 -13.36
C ALA A 600 15.63 -14.52 -12.68
N VAL A 601 16.71 -13.72 -12.62
CA VAL A 601 17.94 -14.07 -11.89
C VAL A 601 17.71 -14.41 -10.41
N LEU A 602 16.71 -13.81 -9.76
CA LEU A 602 16.37 -14.09 -8.36
C LEU A 602 15.76 -15.49 -8.17
N VAL A 603 15.33 -16.13 -9.26
CA VAL A 603 14.70 -17.46 -9.27
C VAL A 603 15.39 -18.42 -10.25
N ASN A 604 16.70 -18.23 -10.45
CA ASN A 604 17.57 -19.08 -11.29
C ASN A 604 17.25 -19.06 -12.80
N GLY A 605 16.65 -17.98 -13.31
CA GLY A 605 16.48 -17.73 -14.74
C GLY A 605 17.52 -16.74 -15.31
N PRO A 606 17.45 -16.40 -16.60
CA PRO A 606 16.51 -16.94 -17.60
C PRO A 606 16.79 -18.42 -17.92
N TRP A 607 15.74 -19.16 -18.26
CA TRP A 607 15.82 -20.61 -18.45
C TRP A 607 15.93 -20.99 -19.92
N ALA A 608 16.90 -21.85 -20.24
CA ALA A 608 17.16 -22.29 -21.63
C ALA A 608 16.04 -23.16 -22.22
N THR A 609 15.23 -23.80 -21.38
CA THR A 609 14.14 -24.70 -21.78
C THR A 609 12.90 -24.43 -20.95
N ILE A 610 11.72 -24.69 -21.51
CA ILE A 610 10.47 -24.73 -20.75
C ILE A 610 10.56 -25.76 -19.61
N SER A 611 10.10 -25.37 -18.41
CA SER A 611 10.24 -26.22 -17.23
C SER A 611 9.29 -27.40 -17.26
N GLN A 612 9.81 -28.60 -16.95
CA GLN A 612 9.01 -29.79 -16.71
C GLN A 612 8.51 -29.87 -15.25
N ASP A 613 8.99 -28.97 -14.38
CA ASP A 613 8.64 -28.99 -12.97
C ASP A 613 7.16 -28.67 -12.78
N LYS A 614 6.48 -29.54 -12.03
CA LYS A 614 5.04 -29.46 -11.74
C LYS A 614 4.16 -29.42 -13.00
N ARG A 615 4.66 -29.97 -14.11
CA ARG A 615 3.88 -30.11 -15.35
C ARG A 615 2.69 -31.03 -15.13
N GLY A 616 1.51 -30.59 -15.51
CA GLY A 616 0.29 -31.37 -15.43
C GLY A 616 -0.94 -30.53 -15.12
N VAL A 617 -2.08 -30.98 -15.63
CA VAL A 617 -3.39 -30.44 -15.26
C VAL A 617 -3.90 -31.18 -14.03
N THR A 618 -4.17 -30.47 -12.93
CA THR A 618 -4.61 -31.08 -11.66
C THR A 618 -5.77 -30.33 -11.03
N ALA A 619 -6.60 -31.04 -10.26
CA ALA A 619 -7.68 -30.43 -9.46
C ALA A 619 -7.17 -29.59 -8.28
N THR A 620 -5.90 -29.71 -7.90
CA THR A 620 -5.28 -28.89 -6.84
C THR A 620 -4.90 -27.49 -7.32
N ASN A 621 -4.95 -27.23 -8.63
CA ASN A 621 -4.79 -25.91 -9.22
C ASN A 621 -6.03 -25.60 -10.10
N PRO A 622 -7.15 -25.16 -9.49
CA PRO A 622 -8.45 -25.06 -10.14
C PRO A 622 -8.66 -23.68 -10.78
N MET A 623 -8.07 -23.51 -11.96
CA MET A 623 -8.14 -22.27 -12.78
C MET A 623 -8.76 -22.51 -14.16
N TRP A 624 -9.03 -23.75 -14.54
CA TRP A 624 -9.51 -24.08 -15.89
C TRP A 624 -10.99 -23.75 -16.05
N ASP A 625 -11.79 -23.83 -14.98
CA ASP A 625 -13.23 -23.56 -15.05
C ASP A 625 -13.52 -22.10 -15.42
N ILE A 626 -12.86 -21.13 -14.77
CA ILE A 626 -13.06 -19.70 -15.07
C ILE A 626 -12.72 -19.37 -16.54
N LEU A 627 -11.70 -20.03 -17.10
CA LEU A 627 -11.29 -19.86 -18.49
C LEU A 627 -12.27 -20.56 -19.45
N TYR A 628 -12.63 -21.81 -19.15
CA TYR A 628 -13.54 -22.61 -19.95
C TYR A 628 -14.92 -21.96 -20.07
N TYR A 629 -15.55 -21.62 -18.94
CA TYR A 629 -16.88 -21.03 -18.96
C TYR A 629 -16.89 -19.65 -19.61
N GLN A 630 -15.84 -18.86 -19.43
CA GLN A 630 -15.75 -17.55 -20.06
C GLN A 630 -15.54 -17.63 -21.58
N TYR A 631 -14.59 -18.44 -22.05
CA TYR A 631 -14.23 -18.46 -23.47
C TYR A 631 -15.04 -19.46 -24.30
N VAL A 632 -15.19 -20.70 -23.81
CA VAL A 632 -15.89 -21.76 -24.56
C VAL A 632 -17.40 -21.61 -24.44
N VAL A 633 -17.92 -21.41 -23.23
CA VAL A 633 -19.37 -21.39 -23.01
C VAL A 633 -19.98 -20.02 -23.30
N LYS A 634 -19.54 -18.97 -22.60
CA LYS A 634 -20.13 -17.63 -22.72
C LYS A 634 -19.84 -16.98 -24.08
N ARG A 635 -18.59 -17.08 -24.55
CA ARG A 635 -18.13 -16.42 -25.79
C ARG A 635 -18.17 -17.31 -27.02
N GLN A 636 -18.40 -18.61 -26.86
CA GLN A 636 -18.45 -19.58 -27.96
C GLN A 636 -17.21 -19.56 -28.86
N LEU A 637 -16.03 -19.34 -28.27
CA LEU A 637 -14.75 -19.38 -29.00
C LEU A 637 -14.19 -20.80 -29.03
N GLU A 638 -13.51 -21.13 -30.12
CA GLU A 638 -12.76 -22.38 -30.23
C GLU A 638 -11.51 -22.32 -29.34
N ALA A 639 -11.53 -23.13 -28.26
CA ALA A 639 -10.43 -23.23 -27.31
C ALA A 639 -10.25 -24.70 -26.89
N PRO A 640 -9.70 -25.55 -27.81
CA PRO A 640 -9.66 -26.99 -27.61
C PRO A 640 -8.78 -27.42 -26.43
N TRP A 641 -7.73 -26.68 -26.08
CA TRP A 641 -6.81 -27.09 -25.01
C TRP A 641 -7.37 -26.78 -23.63
N ILE A 642 -7.99 -25.62 -23.41
CA ILE A 642 -8.68 -25.34 -22.15
C ILE A 642 -9.89 -26.26 -21.97
N ALA A 643 -10.61 -26.62 -23.03
CA ALA A 643 -11.71 -27.57 -22.97
C ALA A 643 -11.21 -28.97 -22.53
N LYS A 644 -10.09 -29.43 -23.10
CA LYS A 644 -9.45 -30.68 -22.66
C LYS A 644 -8.92 -30.59 -21.23
N ALA A 645 -8.36 -29.46 -20.82
CA ALA A 645 -7.84 -29.27 -19.47
C ALA A 645 -8.97 -29.27 -18.43
N LYS A 646 -10.07 -28.56 -18.71
CA LYS A 646 -11.31 -28.61 -17.94
C LYS A 646 -11.81 -30.05 -17.78
N HIS A 647 -11.89 -30.79 -18.88
CA HIS A 647 -12.32 -32.19 -18.86
C HIS A 647 -11.36 -33.09 -18.05
N ALA A 648 -10.05 -32.86 -18.14
CA ALA A 648 -9.05 -33.61 -17.40
C ALA A 648 -9.11 -33.34 -15.88
N VAL A 649 -9.41 -32.11 -15.45
CA VAL A 649 -9.67 -31.79 -14.04
C VAL A 649 -10.97 -32.40 -13.54
N GLY A 650 -12.01 -32.41 -14.38
CA GLY A 650 -13.35 -32.80 -13.98
C GLY A 650 -14.04 -31.70 -13.18
N THR A 651 -14.65 -32.06 -12.05
CA THR A 651 -15.32 -31.09 -11.16
C THR A 651 -14.33 -30.56 -10.14
N GLU A 652 -14.11 -29.24 -10.14
CA GLU A 652 -13.30 -28.56 -9.12
C GLU A 652 -13.95 -28.69 -7.74
N GLY A 653 -13.15 -28.95 -6.70
CA GLY A 653 -13.65 -29.33 -5.37
C GLY A 653 -12.87 -28.70 -4.21
N ARG A 654 -12.91 -29.37 -3.06
CA ARG A 654 -12.28 -28.88 -1.82
C ARG A 654 -10.80 -28.53 -2.00
N LEU A 655 -10.43 -27.33 -1.56
CA LEU A 655 -9.05 -26.90 -1.34
C LEU A 655 -8.85 -26.38 0.09
N THR A 656 -7.61 -26.47 0.57
CA THR A 656 -7.17 -25.85 1.82
C THR A 656 -6.34 -24.58 1.59
N SER A 657 -5.73 -24.41 0.42
CA SER A 657 -5.08 -23.15 0.03
C SER A 657 -6.10 -22.16 -0.54
N ASN A 658 -5.77 -20.87 -0.53
CA ASN A 658 -6.60 -19.81 -1.11
C ASN A 658 -6.01 -19.25 -2.42
N ASP A 659 -5.12 -20.00 -3.06
CA ASP A 659 -4.55 -19.64 -4.35
C ASP A 659 -5.66 -19.45 -5.40
N HIS A 660 -6.68 -20.31 -5.39
CA HIS A 660 -7.88 -20.17 -6.20
C HIS A 660 -9.14 -20.50 -5.39
N PRO A 661 -10.30 -19.92 -5.75
CA PRO A 661 -11.56 -20.20 -5.05
C PRO A 661 -12.01 -21.65 -5.19
N SER A 662 -11.68 -22.30 -6.32
CA SER A 662 -12.20 -23.60 -6.74
C SER A 662 -13.71 -23.56 -7.05
N TRP A 663 -14.36 -24.73 -7.07
CA TRP A 663 -15.81 -24.88 -7.23
C TRP A 663 -16.35 -24.28 -8.52
N GLY A 664 -15.55 -24.24 -9.59
CA GLY A 664 -15.89 -23.48 -10.80
C GLY A 664 -17.18 -23.88 -11.51
N GLY A 665 -17.59 -25.15 -11.43
CA GLY A 665 -18.90 -25.59 -11.90
C GLY A 665 -20.07 -24.90 -11.19
N LEU A 666 -19.89 -24.51 -9.92
CA LEU A 666 -20.85 -23.72 -9.17
C LEU A 666 -20.71 -22.24 -9.52
N ILE A 667 -19.50 -21.68 -9.46
CA ILE A 667 -19.34 -20.22 -9.40
C ILE A 667 -19.05 -19.53 -10.75
N TRP A 668 -18.66 -20.28 -11.78
CA TRP A 668 -18.27 -19.73 -13.09
C TRP A 668 -19.20 -20.13 -14.24
N ALA A 669 -20.07 -21.12 -14.06
CA ALA A 669 -20.96 -21.62 -15.11
C ALA A 669 -21.98 -20.57 -15.60
N TYR A 670 -22.45 -20.75 -16.85
CA TYR A 670 -23.41 -19.89 -17.57
C TYR A 670 -24.65 -20.65 -18.01
#